data_AF-A0A7K1KF50-F1
#
_entry.id   AF-A0A7K1KF50-F1
#
_cell.length_a   1.000
_cell.length_b   1.000
_cell.length_c   1.000
_cell.angle_alpha   90.00
_cell.angle_beta   90.00
_cell.angle_gamma   90.00
#
_symmetry.space_group_name_H-M   'P 1'
#
loop_
_entity.id
_entity.type
_entity.pdbx_description
1 polymer ?
#
loop_
_entity_poly.entity_id
_entity_poly.type
_entity_poly.pdbx_seq_one_letter_code
_entity_poly.pdbx_strand_id
1 'polypeptide(L)'
;MIFTQHYLACLSHASYLIGDETTGRAIVVDPRRDVDVYLDEAAANGLDIERVIETHVHADFLSGHLELAAATGAVISYGEGADVEFPVEPLRDGQRLSLGEVTVEVLATPGHTPESICVAVYEHPDDTVPYGVLTGDTLFVGDVGRPDLLASSGLSADTLARELYRSLHDKLLRLPDAARVFPAHGAGSACGKQLSSETSSTIGEQRQTNYALQSMDEDQFVAAVTEGQSARPHYFEFDAHRNRELRPLLDEEAPRLLDIEDVCARRDAGAILLDSREPVDYASGHLRDAVNVGLQGRFAEWAGDVLSPDRDIVLVGDPVIALESKVRLARVGYDRVVGQLRDLAAVFAHRPDLVETTSRLTIEQLAELRGLEPHLQVVDVRSPGETAAGTIPKAREIPLAVFTDSVAALDRTAPVVLYCGSGYRSVVAASVLRAAGFEDVSDVIGGYGAWQSAGLPSSRGDEADIIGDAPHVGARAAKKMVDAGALLLDVREPDEWYADHAPRAMLVPMGRVRARQDELPHDQPIVVVCRSGGRSAAVTASLRQSGFDAVNLAGGMCAWASAGLPVVTGGSDPGLIVHREEPLNCETSLSALVGGVVMPNARFYVRNHFATPTLDPESFELTVTGFVERPLRLSLRDLHNMPSQSLVATLECAGNGRSMFDPPSPGEQWRFGAASTAEWTGVPLVEILDRAGLTPDACEVVFRGADAGLVDNATAPVRFERSLSVDDARDSDALVAYAMNGDSLPVQHGRPVRLVVPGWYAVASVKWLTEIAVIGEPLQAFFQTDRYVYEYEDPGHTVREPVRLQQVRALITEPSDGASVTAGELVVRGVAWSGAAAIEHVDVSVGGGPWQPARLIGERHRHSWQWWELLTRCDSRGTNTLRSRATDLAGRIQPERPAWNRLGYGGNGIQTVSVMVE
;
A
#
# COMPACT_ATOMS: atom_id res chain seq x y z
N MET A 1 30.76 -21.18 6.83
CA MET A 1 30.51 -20.46 5.57
C MET A 1 29.61 -19.29 5.89
N ILE A 2 29.95 -18.09 5.42
CA ILE A 2 29.05 -16.94 5.40
C ILE A 2 28.42 -16.87 4.00
N PHE A 3 27.10 -16.81 3.96
CA PHE A 3 26.33 -16.67 2.72
C PHE A 3 25.21 -15.67 2.97
N THR A 4 25.28 -14.53 2.29
CA THR A 4 24.29 -13.46 2.43
C THR A 4 23.74 -13.10 1.06
N GLN A 5 22.41 -13.07 0.95
CA GLN A 5 21.68 -12.54 -0.21
C GLN A 5 21.26 -11.11 0.11
N HIS A 6 21.75 -10.15 -0.67
CA HIS A 6 21.29 -8.77 -0.64
C HIS A 6 20.27 -8.56 -1.76
N TYR A 7 19.02 -8.26 -1.39
CA TYR A 7 17.93 -8.05 -2.35
C TYR A 7 17.55 -6.57 -2.44
N LEU A 8 17.66 -6.01 -3.63
CA LEU A 8 17.28 -4.64 -3.95
C LEU A 8 15.88 -4.62 -4.58
N ALA A 9 14.86 -4.43 -3.73
CA ALA A 9 13.46 -4.53 -4.14
C ALA A 9 13.06 -3.59 -5.30
N CYS A 10 13.68 -2.40 -5.41
CA CYS A 10 13.32 -1.43 -6.46
C CYS A 10 13.70 -1.88 -7.89
N LEU A 11 14.69 -2.76 -8.03
CA LEU A 11 15.11 -3.37 -9.31
C LEU A 11 14.80 -4.87 -9.36
N SER A 12 14.23 -5.42 -8.28
CA SER A 12 14.05 -6.87 -8.11
C SER A 12 15.35 -7.67 -8.29
N HIS A 13 16.49 -7.07 -7.93
CA HIS A 13 17.84 -7.58 -8.14
C HIS A 13 18.39 -8.22 -6.85
N ALA A 14 19.02 -9.39 -6.98
CA ALA A 14 19.68 -10.13 -5.92
C ALA A 14 21.18 -10.25 -6.19
N SER A 15 21.97 -9.97 -5.16
CA SER A 15 23.43 -10.06 -5.17
C SER A 15 23.90 -10.82 -3.95
N TYR A 16 25.11 -11.38 -3.99
CA TYR A 16 25.53 -12.36 -2.99
C TYR A 16 26.92 -12.10 -2.46
N LEU A 17 27.07 -12.10 -1.13
CA LEU A 17 28.36 -12.16 -0.45
C LEU A 17 28.60 -13.59 0.03
N ILE A 18 29.72 -14.19 -0.39
CA ILE A 18 30.11 -15.55 0.00
C ILE A 18 31.48 -15.47 0.65
N GLY A 19 31.58 -15.89 1.91
CA GLY A 19 32.78 -15.81 2.72
C GLY A 19 33.15 -17.12 3.39
N ASP A 20 34.44 -17.36 3.50
CA ASP A 20 35.01 -18.44 4.30
C ASP A 20 35.47 -17.91 5.67
N GLU A 21 34.84 -18.37 6.74
CA GLU A 21 35.14 -17.91 8.12
C GLU A 21 36.54 -18.30 8.59
N THR A 22 37.16 -19.34 7.99
CA THR A 22 38.45 -19.87 8.45
C THR A 22 39.62 -19.06 7.92
N THR A 23 39.49 -18.54 6.71
CA THR A 23 40.52 -17.77 6.01
C THR A 23 40.22 -16.27 5.96
N GLY A 24 38.95 -15.89 6.15
CA GLY A 24 38.46 -14.54 5.93
C GLY A 24 38.27 -14.20 4.44
N ARG A 25 38.50 -15.11 3.49
CA ARG A 25 38.42 -14.79 2.06
C ARG A 25 36.97 -14.77 1.59
N ALA A 26 36.60 -13.77 0.80
CA ALA A 26 35.25 -13.59 0.31
C ALA A 26 35.18 -13.17 -1.16
N ILE A 27 34.02 -13.43 -1.76
CA ILE A 27 33.64 -12.96 -3.09
C ILE A 27 32.28 -12.28 -3.03
N VAL A 28 32.06 -11.34 -3.95
CA VAL A 28 30.73 -10.79 -4.23
C VAL A 28 30.30 -11.19 -5.63
N VAL A 29 29.04 -11.60 -5.79
CA VAL A 29 28.43 -11.99 -7.06
C VAL A 29 27.33 -11.01 -7.42
N ASP A 30 27.40 -10.46 -8.64
CA ASP A 30 26.48 -9.47 -9.22
C ASP A 30 26.24 -8.25 -8.31
N PRO A 31 27.27 -7.49 -7.89
CA PRO A 31 27.10 -6.38 -6.95
C PRO A 31 26.22 -5.25 -7.50
N ARG A 32 25.36 -4.71 -6.63
CA ARG A 32 24.71 -3.41 -6.86
C ARG A 32 25.76 -2.30 -6.90
N ARG A 33 25.46 -1.18 -7.56
CA ARG A 33 26.40 -0.06 -7.75
C ARG A 33 26.87 0.61 -6.46
N ASP A 34 25.97 0.80 -5.50
CA ASP A 34 26.26 1.37 -4.18
C ASP A 34 26.78 0.28 -3.23
N VAL A 35 28.11 0.12 -3.20
CA VAL A 35 28.79 -1.08 -2.69
C VAL A 35 28.98 -1.14 -1.18
N ASP A 36 28.64 -0.07 -0.45
CA ASP A 36 28.85 0.04 1.00
C ASP A 36 28.25 -1.13 1.79
N VAL A 37 27.12 -1.68 1.35
CA VAL A 37 26.50 -2.83 2.03
C VAL A 37 27.41 -4.05 2.08
N TYR A 38 28.22 -4.27 1.05
CA TYR A 38 29.15 -5.40 1.00
C TYR A 38 30.41 -5.10 1.80
N LEU A 39 30.90 -3.86 1.73
CA LEU A 39 32.09 -3.41 2.45
C LEU A 39 31.86 -3.44 3.97
N ASP A 40 30.72 -2.92 4.42
CA ASP A 40 30.32 -2.91 5.83
C ASP A 40 30.13 -4.32 6.37
N GLU A 41 29.47 -5.20 5.60
CA GLU A 41 29.26 -6.58 6.01
C GLU A 41 30.56 -7.39 6.03
N ALA A 42 31.43 -7.20 5.02
CA ALA A 42 32.73 -7.83 5.01
C ALA A 42 33.56 -7.39 6.23
N ALA A 43 33.59 -6.09 6.53
CA ALA A 43 34.27 -5.56 7.70
C ALA A 43 33.71 -6.12 9.02
N ALA A 44 32.38 -6.20 9.14
CA ALA A 44 31.70 -6.74 10.33
C ALA A 44 32.03 -8.22 10.59
N ASN A 45 32.28 -8.99 9.53
CA ASN A 45 32.57 -10.42 9.60
C ASN A 45 34.07 -10.74 9.47
N GLY A 46 34.94 -9.73 9.39
CA GLY A 46 36.39 -9.95 9.21
C GLY A 46 36.75 -10.60 7.86
N LEU A 47 35.96 -10.31 6.82
CA LEU A 47 36.15 -10.82 5.48
C LEU A 47 36.95 -9.83 4.61
N ASP A 48 37.73 -10.38 3.67
CA ASP A 48 38.47 -9.69 2.63
C ASP A 48 37.89 -10.08 1.26
N ILE A 49 37.26 -9.11 0.58
CA ILE A 49 36.65 -9.32 -0.73
C ILE A 49 37.76 -9.31 -1.78
N GLU A 50 38.17 -10.50 -2.24
CA GLU A 50 39.26 -10.68 -3.20
C GLU A 50 38.79 -10.78 -4.66
N ARG A 51 37.49 -11.01 -4.89
CA ARG A 51 36.93 -11.18 -6.24
C ARG A 51 35.48 -10.69 -6.32
N VAL A 52 35.19 -10.03 -7.44
CA VAL A 52 33.84 -9.76 -7.92
C VAL A 52 33.56 -10.69 -9.09
N ILE A 53 32.49 -11.48 -9.01
CA ILE A 53 32.05 -12.34 -10.10
C ILE A 53 30.77 -11.75 -10.68
N GLU A 54 30.77 -11.55 -11.98
CA GLU A 54 29.60 -11.17 -12.76
C GLU A 54 29.09 -12.42 -13.47
N THR A 55 27.84 -12.77 -13.22
CA THR A 55 27.21 -13.90 -13.89
C THR A 55 27.03 -13.63 -15.37
N HIS A 56 26.86 -12.37 -15.76
CA HIS A 56 26.75 -11.90 -17.14
C HIS A 56 26.94 -10.38 -17.22
N VAL A 57 27.01 -9.81 -18.43
CA VAL A 57 26.89 -8.36 -18.60
C VAL A 57 25.44 -7.95 -18.41
N HIS A 58 25.13 -7.41 -17.23
CA HIS A 58 23.80 -6.93 -16.86
C HIS A 58 23.29 -5.84 -17.81
N ALA A 59 21.99 -5.89 -18.08
CA ALA A 59 21.33 -4.92 -18.96
C ALA A 59 20.38 -3.99 -18.22
N ASP A 60 19.95 -4.31 -17.01
CA ASP A 60 18.84 -3.63 -16.33
C ASP A 60 19.29 -2.77 -15.14
N PHE A 61 20.57 -2.84 -14.80
CA PHE A 61 21.25 -1.98 -13.84
C PHE A 61 22.74 -1.86 -14.17
N LEU A 62 23.39 -0.86 -13.59
CA LEU A 62 24.83 -0.70 -13.66
C LEU A 62 25.51 -1.38 -12.47
N SER A 63 26.32 -2.39 -12.73
CA SER A 63 26.95 -3.19 -11.67
C SER A 63 28.05 -2.42 -10.94
N GLY A 64 28.19 -2.68 -9.63
CA GLY A 64 29.24 -2.16 -8.76
C GLY A 64 30.62 -2.82 -8.87
N HIS A 65 30.91 -3.58 -9.94
CA HIS A 65 32.20 -4.27 -10.10
C HIS A 65 33.41 -3.33 -10.06
N LEU A 66 33.33 -2.15 -10.69
CA LEU A 66 34.42 -1.17 -10.67
C LEU A 66 34.55 -0.53 -9.29
N GLU A 67 33.42 -0.21 -8.65
CA GLU A 67 33.36 0.37 -7.31
C GLU A 67 34.00 -0.57 -6.27
N LEU A 68 33.64 -1.87 -6.28
CA LEU A 68 34.26 -2.85 -5.39
C LEU A 68 35.74 -3.07 -5.71
N ALA A 69 36.11 -3.23 -6.98
CA ALA A 69 37.51 -3.42 -7.36
C ALA A 69 38.39 -2.22 -6.94
N ALA A 70 37.87 -0.99 -7.06
CA ALA A 70 38.56 0.21 -6.60
C ALA A 70 38.68 0.28 -5.07
N ALA A 71 37.65 -0.14 -4.34
CA ALA A 71 37.61 -0.10 -2.87
C ALA A 71 38.48 -1.18 -2.22
N THR A 72 38.53 -2.40 -2.78
CA THR A 72 39.16 -3.56 -2.15
C THR A 72 40.40 -4.08 -2.86
N GLY A 73 40.58 -3.73 -4.14
CA GLY A 73 41.58 -4.37 -5.01
C GLY A 73 41.14 -5.74 -5.54
N ALA A 74 39.87 -6.11 -5.38
CA ALA A 74 39.31 -7.35 -5.92
C ALA A 74 39.52 -7.48 -7.43
N VAL A 75 39.75 -8.71 -7.89
CA VAL A 75 39.74 -9.00 -9.33
C VAL A 75 38.31 -9.13 -9.83
N ILE A 76 38.03 -8.55 -11.00
CA ILE A 76 36.72 -8.67 -11.66
C ILE A 76 36.76 -9.91 -12.55
N SER A 77 35.69 -10.71 -12.53
CA SER A 77 35.63 -11.99 -13.24
C SER A 77 34.29 -12.17 -13.96
N TYR A 78 34.34 -12.69 -15.18
CA TYR A 78 33.19 -13.04 -16.02
C TYR A 78 33.39 -14.43 -16.62
N GLY A 79 32.36 -15.02 -17.21
CA GLY A 79 32.50 -16.20 -18.05
C GLY A 79 33.41 -15.99 -19.27
N GLU A 80 33.96 -17.09 -19.78
CA GLU A 80 34.70 -17.09 -21.05
C GLU A 80 33.82 -16.58 -22.19
N GLY A 81 34.13 -15.39 -22.72
CA GLY A 81 33.39 -14.77 -23.82
C GLY A 81 32.97 -13.32 -23.57
N ALA A 82 33.12 -12.81 -22.35
CA ALA A 82 32.84 -11.41 -22.03
C ALA A 82 33.78 -10.47 -22.81
N ASP A 83 33.18 -9.47 -23.48
CA ASP A 83 33.87 -8.40 -24.21
C ASP A 83 33.71 -7.09 -23.44
N VAL A 84 34.77 -6.69 -22.72
CA VAL A 84 34.80 -5.52 -21.82
C VAL A 84 36.14 -4.78 -21.93
N GLU A 85 36.14 -3.49 -21.61
CA GLU A 85 37.28 -2.58 -21.77
C GLU A 85 38.28 -2.60 -20.59
N PHE A 86 37.89 -3.17 -19.45
CA PHE A 86 38.70 -3.24 -18.24
C PHE A 86 39.29 -4.65 -18.00
N PRO A 87 40.36 -4.77 -17.20
CA PRO A 87 40.96 -6.07 -16.91
C PRO A 87 39.99 -7.00 -16.19
N VAL A 88 39.80 -8.21 -16.74
CA VAL A 88 39.02 -9.28 -16.13
C VAL A 88 39.79 -10.59 -16.09
N GLU A 89 39.53 -11.41 -15.09
CA GLU A 89 39.97 -12.80 -15.04
C GLU A 89 38.85 -13.71 -15.58
N PRO A 90 39.02 -14.33 -16.76
CA PRO A 90 37.96 -15.15 -17.34
C PRO A 90 37.80 -16.47 -16.56
N LEU A 91 36.55 -16.83 -16.32
CA LEU A 91 36.13 -18.03 -15.61
C LEU A 91 35.68 -19.12 -16.58
N ARG A 92 36.32 -20.28 -16.49
CA ARG A 92 36.06 -21.42 -17.38
C ARG A 92 34.98 -22.34 -16.82
N ASP A 93 34.29 -23.03 -17.71
CA ASP A 93 33.38 -24.11 -17.32
C ASP A 93 34.10 -25.19 -16.48
N GLY A 94 33.52 -25.55 -15.34
CA GLY A 94 34.08 -26.50 -14.37
C GLY A 94 35.25 -25.97 -13.54
N GLN A 95 35.62 -24.69 -13.67
CA GLN A 95 36.67 -24.09 -12.85
C GLN A 95 36.21 -24.02 -11.39
N ARG A 96 37.05 -24.54 -10.47
CA ARG A 96 36.84 -24.44 -9.03
C ARG A 96 37.76 -23.40 -8.40
N LEU A 97 37.18 -22.52 -7.60
CA LEU A 97 37.89 -21.50 -6.82
C LEU A 97 37.67 -21.79 -5.33
N SER A 98 38.76 -21.96 -4.58
CA SER A 98 38.70 -22.17 -3.13
C SER A 98 38.88 -20.83 -2.41
N LEU A 99 37.99 -20.56 -1.44
CA LEU A 99 38.12 -19.49 -0.46
C LEU A 99 38.77 -20.03 0.82
N GLY A 100 38.48 -21.27 1.19
CA GLY A 100 39.12 -22.01 2.26
C GLY A 100 38.47 -23.38 2.32
N GLU A 101 37.61 -23.58 3.31
CA GLU A 101 36.64 -24.67 3.32
C GLU A 101 35.57 -24.44 2.24
N VAL A 102 35.14 -23.19 2.05
CA VAL A 102 34.19 -22.84 1.00
C VAL A 102 34.84 -22.94 -0.38
N THR A 103 34.18 -23.61 -1.31
CA THR A 103 34.58 -23.72 -2.72
C THR A 103 33.44 -23.32 -3.63
N VAL A 104 33.74 -22.54 -4.67
CA VAL A 104 32.78 -22.23 -5.73
C VAL A 104 33.20 -22.88 -7.04
N GLU A 105 32.23 -23.35 -7.81
CA GLU A 105 32.41 -23.98 -9.12
C GLU A 105 31.64 -23.23 -10.19
N VAL A 106 32.32 -22.91 -11.28
CA VAL A 106 31.76 -22.14 -12.39
C VAL A 106 31.10 -23.09 -13.38
N LEU A 107 29.87 -22.79 -13.76
CA LEU A 107 29.12 -23.50 -14.80
C LEU A 107 28.84 -22.52 -15.94
N ALA A 108 29.42 -22.74 -17.12
CA ALA A 108 29.10 -21.90 -18.29
C ALA A 108 27.67 -22.16 -18.75
N THR A 109 26.81 -21.16 -18.68
CA THR A 109 25.38 -21.30 -18.95
C THR A 109 24.90 -20.24 -19.96
N PRO A 110 25.44 -20.26 -21.19
CA PRO A 110 24.99 -19.33 -22.22
C PRO A 110 23.49 -19.49 -22.48
N GLY A 111 22.83 -18.37 -22.73
CA GLY A 111 21.40 -18.37 -23.03
C GLY A 111 20.76 -17.02 -22.84
N HIS A 112 20.86 -16.44 -21.64
CA HIS A 112 20.47 -15.05 -21.43
C HIS A 112 21.47 -14.10 -22.15
N THR A 113 22.76 -14.36 -21.93
CA THR A 113 23.87 -13.78 -22.70
C THR A 113 24.84 -14.90 -23.11
N PRO A 114 25.70 -14.70 -24.13
CA PRO A 114 26.71 -15.68 -24.55
C PRO A 114 27.74 -16.01 -23.47
N GLU A 115 28.10 -15.03 -22.63
CA GLU A 115 29.11 -15.17 -21.58
C GLU A 115 28.53 -15.64 -20.23
N SER A 116 27.21 -15.86 -20.16
CA SER A 116 26.51 -16.20 -18.91
C SER A 116 27.14 -17.40 -18.20
N ILE A 117 27.31 -17.28 -16.89
CA ILE A 117 27.74 -18.35 -15.97
C ILE A 117 26.80 -18.46 -14.77
N CYS A 118 26.67 -19.67 -14.24
CA CYS A 118 26.15 -19.92 -12.90
C CYS A 118 27.31 -20.28 -11.95
N VAL A 119 27.15 -20.00 -10.65
CA VAL A 119 28.16 -20.28 -9.62
C VAL A 119 27.59 -21.25 -8.58
N ALA A 120 28.05 -22.49 -8.58
CA ALA A 120 27.68 -23.49 -7.57
C ALA A 120 28.57 -23.33 -6.33
N VAL A 121 27.97 -23.16 -5.16
CA VAL A 121 28.64 -22.92 -3.88
C VAL A 121 28.60 -24.19 -3.04
N TYR A 122 29.76 -24.63 -2.56
CA TYR A 122 29.95 -25.78 -1.69
C TYR A 122 30.49 -25.32 -0.33
N GLU A 123 29.87 -25.79 0.77
CA GLU A 123 30.33 -25.49 2.13
C GLU A 123 31.71 -26.08 2.39
N HIS A 124 31.94 -27.30 1.87
CA HIS A 124 33.23 -27.98 1.88
C HIS A 124 33.60 -28.49 0.47
N PRO A 125 34.91 -28.62 0.14
CA PRO A 125 35.35 -28.93 -1.22
C PRO A 125 34.88 -30.28 -1.76
N ASP A 126 34.68 -31.25 -0.86
CA ASP A 126 34.31 -32.64 -1.18
C ASP A 126 32.79 -32.89 -1.11
N ASP A 127 31.98 -31.85 -0.87
CA ASP A 127 30.53 -31.98 -0.81
C ASP A 127 29.95 -32.42 -2.17
N THR A 128 29.08 -33.43 -2.12
CA THR A 128 28.43 -33.98 -3.33
C THR A 128 27.17 -33.21 -3.73
N VAL A 129 26.62 -32.41 -2.81
CA VAL A 129 25.46 -31.53 -3.03
C VAL A 129 25.94 -30.11 -2.74
N PRO A 130 25.91 -29.17 -3.71
CA PRO A 130 26.21 -27.78 -3.41
C PRO A 130 25.16 -27.22 -2.45
N TYR A 131 25.57 -26.31 -1.57
CA TYR A 131 24.64 -25.54 -0.72
C TYR A 131 23.59 -24.83 -1.58
N GLY A 132 24.04 -24.24 -2.68
CA GLY A 132 23.17 -23.68 -3.70
C GLY A 132 23.94 -23.27 -4.95
N VAL A 133 23.19 -22.92 -5.99
CA VAL A 133 23.69 -22.38 -7.25
C VAL A 133 23.14 -20.98 -7.44
N LEU A 134 24.05 -20.02 -7.60
CA LEU A 134 23.75 -18.66 -8.01
C LEU A 134 23.53 -18.69 -9.52
N THR A 135 22.29 -18.55 -9.96
CA THR A 135 21.89 -18.86 -11.35
C THR A 135 21.95 -17.67 -12.30
N GLY A 136 22.32 -16.48 -11.79
CA GLY A 136 22.24 -15.23 -12.54
C GLY A 136 20.84 -15.10 -13.18
N ASP A 137 20.83 -14.71 -14.44
CA ASP A 137 19.63 -14.66 -15.26
C ASP A 137 19.44 -15.90 -16.15
N THR A 138 20.10 -17.03 -15.84
CA THR A 138 19.88 -18.28 -16.58
C THR A 138 18.57 -18.95 -16.15
N LEU A 139 18.36 -19.10 -14.84
CA LEU A 139 17.20 -19.78 -14.25
C LEU A 139 16.65 -18.95 -13.10
N PHE A 140 15.36 -18.61 -13.17
CA PHE A 140 14.62 -17.92 -12.12
C PHE A 140 13.73 -18.89 -11.33
N VAL A 141 13.11 -18.40 -10.25
CA VAL A 141 12.05 -19.14 -9.56
C VAL A 141 10.77 -19.04 -10.40
N GLY A 142 10.42 -20.14 -11.07
CA GLY A 142 9.23 -20.27 -11.91
C GLY A 142 9.41 -19.86 -13.37
N ASP A 143 10.59 -19.37 -13.76
CA ASP A 143 10.87 -18.90 -15.13
C ASP A 143 12.36 -19.05 -15.51
N VAL A 144 12.76 -18.57 -16.68
CA VAL A 144 14.14 -18.54 -17.21
C VAL A 144 14.45 -17.18 -17.83
N GLY A 145 15.74 -16.89 -18.04
CA GLY A 145 16.19 -15.68 -18.72
C GLY A 145 15.61 -15.50 -20.11
N ARG A 146 15.22 -14.28 -20.45
CA ARG A 146 14.84 -13.96 -21.82
C ARG A 146 16.06 -14.05 -22.77
N PRO A 147 15.93 -14.67 -23.96
CA PRO A 147 17.05 -14.87 -24.88
C PRO A 147 17.15 -13.80 -25.98
N ASP A 148 16.33 -12.75 -25.94
CA ASP A 148 16.21 -11.80 -27.06
C ASP A 148 17.02 -10.51 -26.90
N LEU A 149 17.59 -10.22 -25.72
CA LEU A 149 18.24 -8.93 -25.42
C LEU A 149 19.37 -8.55 -26.39
N LEU A 150 20.08 -9.52 -26.95
CA LEU A 150 21.21 -9.27 -27.86
C LEU A 150 20.84 -9.34 -29.36
N ALA A 151 19.55 -9.28 -29.70
CA ALA A 151 19.08 -9.21 -31.08
C ALA A 151 19.71 -8.05 -31.89
N SER A 152 19.99 -6.91 -31.24
CA SER A 152 20.65 -5.74 -31.87
C SER A 152 22.13 -5.99 -32.17
N SER A 153 22.79 -6.91 -31.46
CA SER A 153 24.20 -7.29 -31.65
C SER A 153 24.40 -8.39 -32.70
N GLY A 154 23.34 -8.81 -33.41
CA GLY A 154 23.41 -9.77 -34.52
C GLY A 154 23.24 -11.24 -34.14
N LEU A 155 23.03 -11.56 -32.85
CA LEU A 155 22.65 -12.90 -32.38
C LEU A 155 21.13 -13.02 -32.35
N SER A 156 20.57 -14.09 -32.93
CA SER A 156 19.11 -14.28 -32.91
C SER A 156 18.63 -14.81 -31.56
N ALA A 157 17.41 -14.42 -31.18
CA ALA A 157 16.74 -14.96 -29.99
C ALA A 157 16.64 -16.49 -30.02
N ASP A 158 16.42 -17.07 -31.22
CA ASP A 158 16.43 -18.52 -31.43
C ASP A 158 17.78 -19.16 -31.06
N THR A 159 18.91 -18.55 -31.41
CA THR A 159 20.23 -19.11 -31.09
C THR A 159 20.45 -19.15 -29.58
N LEU A 160 20.18 -18.03 -28.91
CA LEU A 160 20.31 -17.89 -27.46
C LEU A 160 19.33 -18.80 -26.71
N ALA A 161 18.09 -18.96 -27.19
CA ALA A 161 17.12 -19.89 -26.62
C ALA A 161 17.59 -21.36 -26.69
N ARG A 162 18.26 -21.76 -27.77
CA ARG A 162 18.82 -23.12 -27.89
C ARG A 162 20.01 -23.33 -26.97
N GLU A 163 20.84 -22.31 -26.78
CA GLU A 163 21.92 -22.35 -25.79
C GLU A 163 21.36 -22.46 -24.37
N LEU A 164 20.33 -21.67 -24.05
CA LEU A 164 19.63 -21.72 -22.78
C LEU A 164 19.07 -23.12 -22.50
N TYR A 165 18.41 -23.75 -23.49
CA TYR A 165 17.91 -25.12 -23.37
C TYR A 165 19.00 -26.10 -22.92
N ARG A 166 20.18 -26.03 -23.54
CA ARG A 166 21.33 -26.88 -23.21
C ARG A 166 21.91 -26.54 -21.84
N SER A 167 22.05 -25.27 -21.51
CA SER A 167 22.49 -24.82 -20.19
C SER A 167 21.61 -25.36 -19.06
N LEU A 168 20.30 -25.35 -19.26
CA LEU A 168 19.33 -25.92 -18.32
C LEU A 168 19.45 -27.45 -18.25
N HIS A 169 19.38 -28.16 -19.38
CA HIS A 169 19.26 -29.62 -19.40
C HIS A 169 20.58 -30.37 -19.19
N ASP A 170 21.68 -29.85 -19.73
CA ASP A 170 23.00 -30.48 -19.66
C ASP A 170 23.83 -30.08 -18.44
N LYS A 171 23.44 -29.02 -17.72
CA LYS A 171 24.16 -28.54 -16.54
C LYS A 171 23.27 -28.43 -15.31
N LEU A 172 22.35 -27.47 -15.28
CA LEU A 172 21.60 -27.16 -14.05
C LEU A 172 20.70 -28.33 -13.61
N LEU A 173 19.99 -28.97 -14.54
CA LEU A 173 19.15 -30.14 -14.26
C LEU A 173 19.94 -31.42 -13.94
N ARG A 174 21.27 -31.42 -14.07
CA ARG A 174 22.15 -32.50 -13.60
C ARG A 174 22.58 -32.34 -12.14
N LEU A 175 22.38 -31.16 -11.55
CA LEU A 175 22.62 -30.94 -10.13
C LEU A 175 21.61 -31.74 -9.28
N PRO A 176 21.97 -32.13 -8.04
CA PRO A 176 21.05 -32.81 -7.14
C PRO A 176 19.82 -31.96 -6.84
N ASP A 177 18.66 -32.59 -6.70
CA ASP A 177 17.39 -31.89 -6.46
C ASP A 177 17.40 -31.02 -5.19
N ALA A 178 18.22 -31.36 -4.20
CA ALA A 178 18.38 -30.62 -2.95
C ALA A 178 19.21 -29.32 -3.09
N ALA A 179 19.93 -29.13 -4.21
CA ALA A 179 20.68 -27.91 -4.46
C ALA A 179 19.73 -26.71 -4.52
N ARG A 180 20.00 -25.68 -3.71
CA ARG A 180 19.20 -24.46 -3.68
C ARG A 180 19.46 -23.62 -4.92
N VAL A 181 18.45 -22.90 -5.39
CA VAL A 181 18.53 -22.01 -6.56
C VAL A 181 18.41 -20.57 -6.08
N PHE A 182 19.37 -19.74 -6.50
CA PHE A 182 19.50 -18.35 -6.11
C PHE A 182 19.71 -17.47 -7.36
N PRO A 183 18.62 -16.96 -7.96
CA PRO A 183 18.70 -16.16 -9.18
C PRO A 183 19.11 -14.71 -8.93
N ALA A 184 19.64 -14.02 -9.94
CA ALA A 184 19.94 -12.59 -9.84
C ALA A 184 18.68 -11.70 -9.86
N HIS A 185 17.52 -12.22 -10.26
CA HIS A 185 16.26 -11.46 -10.27
C HIS A 185 15.04 -12.21 -9.72
N GLY A 186 14.06 -11.45 -9.21
CA GLY A 186 12.76 -11.94 -8.73
C GLY A 186 11.56 -11.18 -9.28
N ALA A 187 10.38 -11.37 -8.68
CA ALA A 187 9.11 -10.80 -9.14
C ALA A 187 9.21 -9.31 -9.55
N GLY A 188 8.72 -9.01 -10.74
CA GLY A 188 8.68 -7.66 -11.31
C GLY A 188 9.86 -7.31 -12.23
N SER A 189 10.94 -8.09 -12.29
CA SER A 189 12.02 -7.82 -13.26
C SER A 189 11.55 -7.99 -14.71
N ALA A 190 12.05 -7.15 -15.62
CA ALA A 190 11.80 -7.26 -17.06
C ALA A 190 12.74 -8.27 -17.77
N CYS A 191 13.66 -8.90 -17.03
CA CYS A 191 14.56 -9.95 -17.52
C CYS A 191 13.89 -11.32 -17.70
N GLY A 192 12.67 -11.50 -17.17
CA GLY A 192 11.84 -12.68 -17.44
C GLY A 192 10.35 -12.34 -17.53
N LYS A 193 9.53 -13.36 -17.80
CA LYS A 193 8.12 -13.25 -18.19
C LYS A 193 7.16 -13.42 -17.01
N GLN A 194 7.45 -14.32 -16.07
CA GLN A 194 6.60 -14.75 -14.94
C GLN A 194 7.42 -15.11 -13.69
N LEU A 195 8.24 -14.17 -13.18
CA LEU A 195 9.04 -14.42 -11.99
C LEU A 195 8.19 -14.49 -10.71
N SER A 196 8.50 -15.48 -9.87
CA SER A 196 7.90 -15.64 -8.53
C SER A 196 8.36 -14.56 -7.56
N SER A 197 7.55 -14.29 -6.52
CA SER A 197 7.93 -13.45 -5.38
C SER A 197 8.92 -14.12 -4.43
N GLU A 198 9.09 -15.44 -4.53
CA GLU A 198 10.10 -16.18 -3.77
C GLU A 198 11.51 -15.85 -4.29
N THR A 199 12.45 -15.56 -3.37
CA THR A 199 13.83 -15.15 -3.71
C THR A 199 14.81 -16.32 -3.80
N SER A 200 14.34 -17.55 -3.54
CA SER A 200 15.11 -18.78 -3.69
C SER A 200 14.18 -19.99 -3.87
N SER A 201 14.70 -21.09 -4.41
CA SER A 201 13.99 -22.38 -4.55
C SER A 201 15.01 -23.53 -4.52
N THR A 202 14.69 -24.68 -5.12
CA THR A 202 15.60 -25.82 -5.30
C THR A 202 15.51 -26.36 -6.72
N ILE A 203 16.56 -27.05 -7.18
CA ILE A 203 16.56 -27.71 -8.49
C ILE A 203 15.39 -28.70 -8.60
N GLY A 204 15.10 -29.45 -7.54
CA GLY A 204 13.99 -30.41 -7.51
C GLY A 204 12.62 -29.77 -7.64
N GLU A 205 12.40 -28.62 -6.98
CA GLU A 205 11.15 -27.87 -7.10
C GLU A 205 11.01 -27.24 -8.49
N GLN A 206 12.05 -26.58 -8.99
CA GLN A 206 12.03 -25.98 -10.32
C GLN A 206 11.78 -27.03 -11.40
N ARG A 207 12.38 -28.21 -11.31
CA ARG A 207 12.11 -29.32 -12.23
C ARG A 207 10.62 -29.72 -12.24
N GLN A 208 9.92 -29.62 -11.11
CA GLN A 208 8.51 -29.99 -11.00
C GLN A 208 7.57 -28.88 -11.48
N THR A 209 7.90 -27.62 -11.22
CA THR A 209 6.93 -26.50 -11.33
C THR A 209 7.27 -25.50 -12.43
N ASN A 210 8.53 -25.36 -12.81
CA ASN A 210 8.95 -24.38 -13.81
C ASN A 210 8.54 -24.84 -15.21
N TYR A 211 7.77 -24.02 -15.93
CA TYR A 211 7.23 -24.39 -17.23
C TYR A 211 8.35 -24.71 -18.24
N ALA A 212 9.48 -24.00 -18.17
CA ALA A 212 10.60 -24.14 -19.09
C ALA A 212 11.41 -25.42 -18.85
N LEU A 213 11.23 -26.08 -17.71
CA LEU A 213 11.92 -27.33 -17.33
C LEU A 213 11.04 -28.57 -17.52
N GLN A 214 9.83 -28.39 -18.06
CA GLN A 214 8.94 -29.50 -18.38
C GLN A 214 9.43 -30.26 -19.61
N SER A 215 8.96 -31.50 -19.78
CA SER A 215 9.36 -32.36 -20.89
C SER A 215 8.93 -31.77 -22.25
N MET A 216 9.87 -31.09 -22.91
CA MET A 216 9.71 -30.52 -24.25
C MET A 216 10.97 -30.73 -25.10
N ASP A 217 10.80 -30.79 -26.42
CA ASP A 217 11.93 -30.76 -27.33
C ASP A 217 12.52 -29.33 -27.48
N GLU A 218 13.72 -29.22 -28.07
CA GLU A 218 14.43 -27.95 -28.19
C GLU A 218 13.62 -26.91 -29.00
N ASP A 219 12.87 -27.31 -30.02
CA ASP A 219 12.08 -26.38 -30.84
C ASP A 219 10.83 -25.88 -30.10
N GLN A 220 10.17 -26.77 -29.35
CA GLN A 220 9.06 -26.42 -28.44
C GLN A 220 9.52 -25.46 -27.34
N PHE A 221 10.71 -25.68 -26.78
CA PHE A 221 11.31 -24.78 -25.80
C PHE A 221 11.53 -23.39 -26.39
N VAL A 222 12.19 -23.30 -27.55
CA VAL A 222 12.44 -22.01 -28.22
C VAL A 222 11.13 -21.25 -28.43
N ALA A 223 10.08 -21.91 -28.92
CA ALA A 223 8.77 -21.26 -29.08
C ALA A 223 8.20 -20.75 -27.74
N ALA A 224 8.26 -21.57 -26.69
CA ALA A 224 7.69 -21.23 -25.39
C ALA A 224 8.41 -20.04 -24.71
N VAL A 225 9.74 -20.00 -24.77
CA VAL A 225 10.54 -18.95 -24.10
C VAL A 225 10.66 -17.67 -24.92
N THR A 226 10.37 -17.69 -26.22
CA THR A 226 10.36 -16.47 -27.05
C THR A 226 8.97 -15.84 -27.16
N GLU A 227 7.90 -16.59 -26.88
CA GLU A 227 6.53 -16.09 -26.91
C GLU A 227 6.19 -15.22 -25.69
N GLY A 228 5.53 -14.08 -25.93
CA GLY A 228 4.94 -13.25 -24.87
C GLY A 228 5.96 -12.56 -23.97
N GLN A 229 7.16 -12.29 -24.49
CA GLN A 229 8.18 -11.49 -23.81
C GLN A 229 7.72 -10.05 -23.61
N SER A 230 8.13 -9.45 -22.49
CA SER A 230 7.84 -8.05 -22.19
C SER A 230 8.55 -7.12 -23.17
N ALA A 231 7.98 -5.92 -23.35
CA ALA A 231 8.66 -4.85 -24.07
C ALA A 231 10.02 -4.57 -23.41
N ARG A 232 11.04 -4.36 -24.22
CA ARG A 232 12.39 -4.05 -23.75
C ARG A 232 12.46 -2.57 -23.36
N PRO A 233 12.81 -2.24 -22.11
CA PRO A 233 13.09 -0.86 -21.73
C PRO A 233 14.24 -0.29 -22.55
N HIS A 234 14.11 0.97 -22.96
CA HIS A 234 15.13 1.63 -23.78
C HIS A 234 16.50 1.71 -23.08
N TYR A 235 16.51 1.91 -21.76
CA TYR A 235 17.75 2.02 -21.00
C TYR A 235 18.54 0.70 -20.92
N PHE A 236 17.97 -0.44 -21.31
CA PHE A 236 18.66 -1.72 -21.19
C PHE A 236 19.92 -1.80 -22.06
N GLU A 237 19.83 -1.27 -23.29
CA GLU A 237 20.97 -1.23 -24.19
C GLU A 237 22.03 -0.26 -23.66
N PHE A 238 21.61 0.85 -23.07
CA PHE A 238 22.51 1.81 -22.44
C PHE A 238 23.30 1.17 -21.30
N ASP A 239 22.64 0.52 -20.34
CA ASP A 239 23.30 -0.14 -19.19
C ASP A 239 24.21 -1.28 -19.63
N ALA A 240 23.76 -2.12 -20.57
CA ALA A 240 24.58 -3.20 -21.12
C ALA A 240 25.86 -2.66 -21.80
N HIS A 241 25.79 -1.53 -22.51
CA HIS A 241 26.99 -0.87 -23.03
C HIS A 241 27.87 -0.33 -21.90
N ARG A 242 27.24 0.32 -20.92
CA ARG A 242 27.94 1.00 -19.84
C ARG A 242 28.64 0.04 -18.88
N ASN A 243 28.12 -1.17 -18.69
CA ASN A 243 28.75 -2.26 -17.96
C ASN A 243 29.96 -2.89 -18.68
N ARG A 244 30.16 -2.63 -19.99
CA ARG A 244 31.35 -3.08 -20.73
C ARG A 244 32.49 -2.09 -20.69
N GLU A 245 32.21 -0.82 -20.46
CA GLU A 245 33.18 0.25 -20.59
C GLU A 245 33.92 0.56 -19.28
N LEU A 246 35.17 1.01 -19.39
CA LEU A 246 35.87 1.58 -18.25
C LEU A 246 35.29 2.98 -17.96
N ARG A 247 34.55 3.10 -16.85
CA ARG A 247 33.75 4.28 -16.51
C ARG A 247 34.15 4.92 -15.18
N PRO A 248 33.76 6.19 -14.94
CA PRO A 248 33.86 6.79 -13.62
C PRO A 248 33.12 5.98 -12.55
N LEU A 249 33.64 6.03 -11.32
CA LEU A 249 32.99 5.46 -10.15
C LEU A 249 31.76 6.30 -9.76
N LEU A 250 30.86 5.69 -8.98
CA LEU A 250 29.70 6.35 -8.42
C LEU A 250 30.09 7.64 -7.66
N ASP A 251 29.42 8.74 -7.99
CA ASP A 251 29.56 10.02 -7.30
C ASP A 251 28.46 10.16 -6.23
N GLU A 252 28.83 9.95 -4.98
CA GLU A 252 27.94 10.01 -3.81
C GLU A 252 27.91 11.40 -3.14
N GLU A 253 28.48 12.43 -3.78
CA GLU A 253 28.36 13.79 -3.28
C GLU A 253 26.96 14.35 -3.50
N ALA A 254 26.46 15.11 -2.52
CA ALA A 254 25.15 15.75 -2.62
C ALA A 254 25.08 16.68 -3.85
N PRO A 255 23.98 16.65 -4.63
CA PRO A 255 23.85 17.50 -5.80
C PRO A 255 23.86 18.99 -5.42
N ARG A 256 24.49 19.81 -6.25
CA ARG A 256 24.54 21.26 -6.03
C ARG A 256 23.14 21.86 -6.01
N LEU A 257 22.85 22.68 -5.00
CA LEU A 257 21.61 23.45 -4.93
C LEU A 257 21.60 24.61 -5.93
N LEU A 258 20.58 24.66 -6.78
CA LEU A 258 20.35 25.65 -7.83
C LEU A 258 19.19 26.58 -7.46
N ASP A 259 19.29 27.86 -7.81
CA ASP A 259 18.13 28.76 -7.81
C ASP A 259 17.27 28.54 -9.06
N ILE A 260 16.08 29.16 -9.08
CA ILE A 260 15.12 28.92 -10.18
C ILE A 260 15.64 29.44 -11.52
N GLU A 261 16.42 30.52 -11.52
CA GLU A 261 17.07 31.05 -12.72
C GLU A 261 18.10 30.07 -13.31
N ASP A 262 18.93 29.45 -12.46
CA ASP A 262 19.89 28.40 -12.85
C ASP A 262 19.18 27.15 -13.38
N VAL A 263 18.03 26.79 -12.80
CA VAL A 263 17.20 25.66 -13.25
C VAL A 263 16.60 25.96 -14.62
N CYS A 264 16.01 27.14 -14.82
CA CYS A 264 15.48 27.56 -16.12
C CYS A 264 16.57 27.58 -17.20
N ALA A 265 17.75 28.12 -16.91
CA ALA A 265 18.86 28.16 -17.87
C ALA A 265 19.31 26.75 -18.30
N ARG A 266 19.31 25.78 -17.39
CA ARG A 266 19.65 24.39 -17.69
C ARG A 266 18.56 23.68 -18.47
N ARG A 267 17.28 23.87 -18.10
CA ARG A 267 16.14 23.38 -18.88
C ARG A 267 16.21 23.90 -20.32
N ASP A 268 16.45 25.19 -20.50
CA ASP A 268 16.54 25.83 -21.82
C ASP A 268 17.77 25.34 -22.62
N ALA A 269 18.82 24.89 -21.94
CA ALA A 269 19.98 24.21 -22.54
C ALA A 269 19.75 22.71 -22.82
N GLY A 270 18.58 22.17 -22.46
CA GLY A 270 18.20 20.79 -22.73
C GLY A 270 18.29 19.84 -21.54
N ALA A 271 18.45 20.31 -20.30
CA ALA A 271 18.33 19.44 -19.12
C ALA A 271 16.88 18.95 -18.92
N ILE A 272 16.71 17.76 -18.35
CA ILE A 272 15.42 17.25 -17.91
C ILE A 272 15.18 17.72 -16.47
N LEU A 273 14.00 18.25 -16.20
CA LEU A 273 13.54 18.52 -14.84
C LEU A 273 12.83 17.27 -14.33
N LEU A 274 13.43 16.56 -13.38
CA LEU A 274 12.86 15.36 -12.77
C LEU A 274 12.30 15.71 -11.39
N ASP A 275 10.97 15.72 -11.28
CA ASP A 275 10.27 15.90 -10.01
C ASP A 275 10.14 14.55 -9.29
N SER A 276 10.89 14.37 -8.20
CA SER A 276 10.94 13.12 -7.43
C SER A 276 9.89 13.02 -6.32
N ARG A 277 8.97 14.00 -6.21
CA ARG A 277 7.86 13.95 -5.25
C ARG A 277 6.80 12.94 -5.68
N GLU A 278 5.96 12.55 -4.74
CA GLU A 278 4.87 11.62 -5.04
C GLU A 278 3.86 12.22 -6.03
N PRO A 279 3.20 11.38 -6.87
CA PRO A 279 2.28 11.84 -7.90
C PRO A 279 1.18 12.79 -7.42
N VAL A 280 0.74 12.65 -6.17
CA VAL A 280 -0.27 13.54 -5.57
C VAL A 280 0.26 14.95 -5.34
N ASP A 281 1.51 15.08 -4.88
CA ASP A 281 2.13 16.37 -4.61
C ASP A 281 2.48 17.08 -5.91
N TYR A 282 3.01 16.33 -6.89
CA TYR A 282 3.22 16.82 -8.25
C TYR A 282 1.92 17.33 -8.87
N ALA A 283 0.84 16.56 -8.75
CA ALA A 283 -0.46 16.92 -9.30
C ALA A 283 -1.04 18.22 -8.73
N SER A 284 -0.80 18.49 -7.44
CA SER A 284 -1.26 19.69 -6.73
C SER A 284 -0.54 20.98 -7.18
N GLY A 285 0.66 20.83 -7.77
CA GLY A 285 1.49 21.92 -8.26
C GLY A 285 2.90 21.45 -8.57
N HIS A 286 3.42 21.78 -9.75
CA HIS A 286 4.77 21.41 -10.20
C HIS A 286 5.34 22.44 -11.19
N LEU A 287 6.65 22.36 -11.44
CA LEU A 287 7.28 23.17 -12.49
C LEU A 287 6.82 22.70 -13.87
N ARG A 288 6.49 23.66 -14.74
CA ARG A 288 6.23 23.41 -16.15
C ARG A 288 7.39 22.62 -16.78
N ASP A 289 7.05 21.66 -17.64
CA ASP A 289 7.98 20.77 -18.34
C ASP A 289 8.69 19.72 -17.45
N ALA A 290 8.35 19.64 -16.15
CA ALA A 290 8.91 18.62 -15.27
C ALA A 290 8.26 17.25 -15.49
N VAL A 291 9.09 16.22 -15.60
CA VAL A 291 8.69 14.81 -15.61
C VAL A 291 8.62 14.32 -14.18
N ASN A 292 7.54 13.63 -13.80
CA ASN A 292 7.36 13.09 -12.46
C ASN A 292 7.65 11.61 -12.41
N VAL A 293 8.56 11.22 -11.51
CA VAL A 293 8.75 9.84 -11.06
C VAL A 293 8.98 9.91 -9.56
N GLY A 294 7.99 9.51 -8.76
CA GLY A 294 8.09 9.56 -7.31
C GLY A 294 9.17 8.62 -6.78
N LEU A 295 9.88 9.03 -5.73
CA LEU A 295 11.01 8.28 -5.18
C LEU A 295 10.60 6.94 -4.55
N GLN A 296 9.34 6.80 -4.11
CA GLN A 296 8.85 5.57 -3.50
C GLN A 296 8.65 4.45 -4.54
N GLY A 297 9.01 3.22 -4.17
CA GLY A 297 8.86 2.05 -5.04
C GLY A 297 9.92 1.94 -6.13
N ARG A 298 9.50 1.77 -7.40
CA ARG A 298 10.35 1.43 -8.56
C ARG A 298 10.91 2.65 -9.29
N PHE A 299 11.37 3.64 -8.53
CA PHE A 299 11.84 4.93 -9.05
C PHE A 299 12.91 4.80 -10.16
N ALA A 300 13.95 3.98 -9.94
CA ALA A 300 15.06 3.85 -10.87
C ALA A 300 14.63 3.28 -12.22
N GLU A 301 13.87 2.18 -12.20
CA GLU A 301 13.32 1.54 -13.41
C GLU A 301 12.41 2.50 -14.19
N TRP A 302 11.44 3.14 -13.53
CA TRP A 302 10.53 4.06 -14.22
C TRP A 302 11.24 5.31 -14.74
N ALA A 303 12.25 5.82 -14.03
CA ALA A 303 13.11 6.87 -14.55
C ALA A 303 13.87 6.38 -15.79
N GLY A 304 14.41 5.16 -15.77
CA GLY A 304 15.04 4.52 -16.92
C GLY A 304 14.10 4.35 -18.12
N ASP A 305 12.82 4.09 -17.88
CA ASP A 305 11.80 3.96 -18.93
C ASP A 305 11.48 5.29 -19.63
N VAL A 306 11.47 6.41 -18.88
CA VAL A 306 10.93 7.68 -19.39
C VAL A 306 11.95 8.80 -19.59
N LEU A 307 13.17 8.66 -19.08
CA LEU A 307 14.22 9.64 -19.23
C LEU A 307 15.21 9.23 -20.32
N SER A 308 15.91 10.19 -20.90
CA SER A 308 17.00 9.93 -21.84
C SER A 308 18.33 9.95 -21.09
N PRO A 309 19.18 8.90 -21.21
CA PRO A 309 20.41 8.80 -20.43
C PRO A 309 21.47 9.85 -20.81
N ASP A 310 21.42 10.39 -22.03
CA ASP A 310 22.37 11.38 -22.53
C ASP A 310 22.12 12.82 -22.08
N ARG A 311 21.01 13.09 -21.38
CA ARG A 311 20.62 14.44 -20.96
C ARG A 311 21.02 14.70 -19.52
N ASP A 312 21.40 15.93 -19.24
CA ASP A 312 21.60 16.39 -17.87
C ASP A 312 20.27 16.38 -17.12
N ILE A 313 20.29 16.01 -15.85
CA ILE A 313 19.13 15.93 -14.97
C ILE A 313 19.25 17.00 -13.88
N VAL A 314 18.19 17.77 -13.71
CA VAL A 314 17.98 18.64 -12.56
C VAL A 314 16.86 18.04 -11.72
N LEU A 315 17.17 17.73 -10.48
CA LEU A 315 16.18 17.21 -9.54
C LEU A 315 15.30 18.36 -9.01
N VAL A 316 14.00 18.09 -8.90
CA VAL A 316 12.97 18.99 -8.40
C VAL A 316 12.23 18.26 -7.27
N GLY A 317 11.96 18.95 -6.17
CA GLY A 317 11.33 18.35 -4.99
C GLY A 317 12.07 18.73 -3.71
N ASP A 318 12.04 17.84 -2.73
CA ASP A 318 12.71 18.05 -1.44
C ASP A 318 14.23 17.82 -1.56
N PRO A 319 15.08 18.83 -1.28
CA PRO A 319 16.53 18.66 -1.27
C PRO A 319 17.05 17.58 -0.32
N VAL A 320 16.29 17.21 0.73
CA VAL A 320 16.67 16.16 1.70
C VAL A 320 16.85 14.81 1.02
N ILE A 321 16.01 14.49 0.03
CA ILE A 321 16.03 13.20 -0.67
C ILE A 321 16.83 13.25 -1.99
N ALA A 322 17.51 14.36 -2.27
CA ALA A 322 18.17 14.57 -3.56
C ALA A 322 19.38 13.65 -3.77
N LEU A 323 20.17 13.39 -2.72
CA LEU A 323 21.28 12.45 -2.80
C LEU A 323 20.78 11.03 -3.06
N GLU A 324 19.73 10.59 -2.35
CA GLU A 324 19.13 9.28 -2.58
C GLU A 324 18.57 9.15 -4.00
N SER A 325 17.89 10.19 -4.51
CA SER A 325 17.39 10.22 -5.89
C SER A 325 18.55 10.07 -6.89
N LYS A 326 19.66 10.81 -6.68
CA LYS A 326 20.87 10.71 -7.50
C LYS A 326 21.48 9.31 -7.48
N VAL A 327 21.66 8.72 -6.31
CA VAL A 327 22.23 7.37 -6.14
C VAL A 327 21.33 6.33 -6.82
N ARG A 328 20.01 6.42 -6.65
CA ARG A 328 19.06 5.50 -7.29
C ARG A 328 19.03 5.63 -8.82
N LEU A 329 19.15 6.84 -9.37
CA LEU A 329 19.32 7.06 -10.81
C LEU A 329 20.62 6.42 -11.32
N ALA A 330 21.71 6.58 -10.56
CA ALA A 330 22.99 5.98 -10.91
C ALA A 330 22.93 4.45 -10.92
N ARG A 331 22.04 3.79 -10.17
CA ARG A 331 21.87 2.33 -10.24
C ARG A 331 21.44 1.83 -11.63
N VAL A 332 20.82 2.67 -12.45
CA VAL A 332 20.45 2.38 -13.84
C VAL A 332 21.26 3.23 -14.84
N GLY A 333 22.45 3.70 -14.41
CA GLY A 333 23.41 4.41 -15.25
C GLY A 333 23.17 5.91 -15.48
N TYR A 334 22.16 6.53 -14.86
CA TYR A 334 21.82 7.94 -15.06
C TYR A 334 22.64 8.85 -14.13
N ASP A 335 23.93 9.01 -14.44
CA ASP A 335 24.91 9.73 -13.60
C ASP A 335 24.85 11.25 -13.70
N ARG A 336 24.20 11.79 -14.74
CA ARG A 336 24.29 13.21 -15.12
C ARG A 336 23.38 14.12 -14.31
N VAL A 337 23.32 13.94 -13.00
CA VAL A 337 22.58 14.83 -12.09
C VAL A 337 23.41 16.10 -11.83
N VAL A 338 23.05 17.20 -12.50
CA VAL A 338 23.81 18.46 -12.48
C VAL A 338 23.39 19.43 -11.37
N GLY A 339 22.31 19.12 -10.65
CA GLY A 339 21.88 19.88 -9.48
C GLY A 339 20.47 19.56 -9.00
N GLN A 340 20.08 20.22 -7.92
CA GLN A 340 18.78 20.12 -7.26
C GLN A 340 18.20 21.52 -7.09
N LEU A 341 16.92 21.71 -7.41
CA LEU A 341 16.22 22.97 -7.09
C LEU A 341 16.23 23.20 -5.58
N ARG A 342 16.70 24.38 -5.16
CA ARG A 342 16.89 24.72 -3.74
C ARG A 342 15.58 24.79 -2.95
N ASP A 343 14.56 25.44 -3.50
CA ASP A 343 13.34 25.77 -2.77
C ASP A 343 12.14 25.86 -3.73
N LEU A 344 11.45 24.73 -3.89
CA LEU A 344 10.25 24.66 -4.74
C LEU A 344 9.09 25.50 -4.19
N ALA A 345 8.95 25.59 -2.87
CA ALA A 345 7.89 26.37 -2.24
C ALA A 345 8.05 27.88 -2.51
N ALA A 346 9.30 28.38 -2.49
CA ALA A 346 9.59 29.74 -2.90
C ALA A 346 9.21 30.00 -4.37
N VAL A 347 9.41 29.04 -5.27
CA VAL A 347 8.96 29.16 -6.67
C VAL A 347 7.44 29.25 -6.75
N PHE A 348 6.71 28.40 -6.02
CA PHE A 348 5.24 28.46 -5.98
C PHE A 348 4.72 29.81 -5.51
N ALA A 349 5.37 30.42 -4.52
CA ALA A 349 4.97 31.71 -3.98
C ALA A 349 5.32 32.90 -4.91
N HIS A 350 6.47 32.87 -5.59
CA HIS A 350 7.03 34.06 -6.25
C HIS A 350 7.08 33.97 -7.79
N ARG A 351 6.92 32.78 -8.37
CA ARG A 351 6.99 32.51 -9.81
C ARG A 351 5.85 31.60 -10.29
N PRO A 352 4.58 31.97 -10.06
CA PRO A 352 3.44 31.18 -10.50
C PRO A 352 3.37 31.02 -12.04
N ASP A 353 4.09 31.86 -12.80
CA ASP A 353 4.25 31.74 -14.25
C ASP A 353 4.96 30.43 -14.68
N LEU A 354 5.76 29.85 -13.79
CA LEU A 354 6.50 28.62 -14.02
C LEU A 354 5.80 27.37 -13.48
N VAL A 355 4.61 27.52 -12.88
CA VAL A 355 3.93 26.46 -12.15
C VAL A 355 2.67 26.05 -12.87
N GLU A 356 2.39 24.75 -12.89
CA GLU A 356 1.14 24.20 -13.40
C GLU A 356 0.60 23.10 -12.48
N THR A 357 -0.67 22.74 -12.65
CA THR A 357 -1.34 21.65 -11.94
C THR A 357 -1.85 20.63 -12.95
N THR A 358 -2.01 19.38 -12.53
CA THR A 358 -2.47 18.32 -13.43
C THR A 358 -3.96 18.05 -13.27
N SER A 359 -4.65 17.85 -14.39
CA SER A 359 -6.00 17.29 -14.40
C SER A 359 -5.95 15.79 -14.11
N ARG A 360 -6.67 15.34 -13.10
CA ARG A 360 -6.84 13.92 -12.76
C ARG A 360 -8.32 13.60 -12.76
N LEU A 361 -8.73 12.58 -13.50
CA LEU A 361 -10.12 12.21 -13.67
C LEU A 361 -10.47 11.01 -12.78
N THR A 362 -11.65 11.04 -12.18
CA THR A 362 -12.28 9.83 -11.69
C THR A 362 -12.79 8.99 -12.86
N ILE A 363 -13.11 7.72 -12.58
CA ILE A 363 -13.67 6.80 -13.57
C ILE A 363 -14.99 7.33 -14.16
N GLU A 364 -15.80 7.98 -13.34
CA GLU A 364 -17.07 8.59 -13.74
C GLU A 364 -16.84 9.77 -14.68
N GLN A 365 -15.86 10.62 -14.37
CA GLN A 365 -15.50 11.76 -15.21
C GLN A 365 -14.96 11.31 -16.57
N LEU A 366 -14.14 10.25 -16.60
CA LEU A 366 -13.70 9.65 -17.86
C LEU A 366 -14.89 9.08 -18.66
N ALA A 367 -15.81 8.36 -18.00
CA ALA A 367 -16.97 7.78 -18.68
C ALA A 367 -17.87 8.88 -19.29
N GLU A 368 -18.06 9.99 -18.58
CA GLU A 368 -18.77 11.17 -19.08
C GLU A 368 -18.04 11.83 -20.25
N LEU A 369 -16.73 12.08 -20.11
CA LEU A 369 -15.90 12.71 -21.14
C LEU A 369 -15.90 11.89 -22.45
N ARG A 370 -15.85 10.55 -22.35
CA ARG A 370 -15.94 9.65 -23.51
C ARG A 370 -17.27 9.77 -24.28
N GLY A 371 -18.34 10.21 -23.63
CA GLY A 371 -19.64 10.44 -24.26
C GLY A 371 -19.76 11.82 -24.91
N LEU A 372 -18.96 12.79 -24.48
CA LEU A 372 -19.02 14.18 -24.92
C LEU A 372 -17.95 14.53 -25.96
N GLU A 373 -16.76 13.94 -25.85
CA GLU A 373 -15.58 14.29 -26.65
C GLU A 373 -15.25 13.20 -27.69
N PRO A 374 -15.67 13.36 -28.96
CA PRO A 374 -15.51 12.33 -29.99
C PRO A 374 -14.04 12.11 -30.42
N HIS A 375 -13.14 13.03 -30.10
CA HIS A 375 -11.71 12.98 -30.45
C HIS A 375 -10.82 12.55 -29.28
N LEU A 376 -11.39 12.18 -28.13
CA LEU A 376 -10.64 11.78 -26.94
C LEU A 376 -9.73 10.57 -27.22
N GLN A 377 -8.45 10.70 -26.88
CA GLN A 377 -7.47 9.63 -26.96
C GLN A 377 -7.30 8.98 -25.58
N VAL A 378 -7.82 7.76 -25.40
CA VAL A 378 -7.59 6.99 -24.18
C VAL A 378 -6.37 6.09 -24.39
N VAL A 379 -5.39 6.14 -23.48
CA VAL A 379 -4.13 5.39 -23.57
C VAL A 379 -3.94 4.51 -22.34
N ASP A 380 -3.72 3.21 -22.57
CA ASP A 380 -3.38 2.23 -21.55
C ASP A 380 -1.86 2.06 -21.51
N VAL A 381 -1.24 2.40 -20.38
CA VAL A 381 0.23 2.31 -20.22
C VAL A 381 0.69 1.06 -19.47
N ARG A 382 -0.19 0.07 -19.32
CA ARG A 382 0.13 -1.23 -18.70
C ARG A 382 0.96 -2.12 -19.64
N SER A 383 1.57 -3.15 -19.06
CA SER A 383 2.27 -4.19 -19.82
C SER A 383 1.30 -5.09 -20.61
N PRO A 384 1.75 -5.75 -21.69
CA PRO A 384 0.91 -6.68 -22.46
C PRO A 384 0.28 -7.81 -21.63
N GLY A 385 0.98 -8.28 -20.59
CA GLY A 385 0.44 -9.30 -19.67
C GLY A 385 -0.76 -8.80 -18.86
N GLU A 386 -0.76 -7.52 -18.48
CA GLU A 386 -1.87 -6.89 -17.77
C GLU A 386 -3.05 -6.56 -18.70
N THR A 387 -2.79 -6.14 -19.95
CA THR A 387 -3.84 -5.81 -20.92
C THR A 387 -4.54 -7.05 -21.45
N ALA A 388 -3.88 -8.22 -21.44
CA ALA A 388 -4.50 -9.51 -21.76
C ALA A 388 -5.73 -9.84 -20.90
N ALA A 389 -5.82 -9.30 -19.67
CA ALA A 389 -6.98 -9.45 -18.80
C ALA A 389 -8.18 -8.55 -19.19
N GLY A 390 -7.98 -7.62 -20.13
CA GLY A 390 -8.96 -6.67 -20.67
C GLY A 390 -8.50 -5.21 -20.55
N THR A 391 -9.12 -4.34 -21.35
CA THR A 391 -8.81 -2.90 -21.42
C THR A 391 -10.08 -2.02 -21.38
N ILE A 392 -9.90 -0.72 -21.18
CA ILE A 392 -10.98 0.26 -21.38
C ILE A 392 -11.32 0.29 -22.89
N PRO A 393 -12.60 0.24 -23.29
CA PRO A 393 -12.96 0.16 -24.70
C PRO A 393 -12.40 1.31 -25.54
N LYS A 394 -11.77 0.96 -26.67
CA LYS A 394 -11.09 1.86 -27.62
C LYS A 394 -9.81 2.53 -27.06
N ALA A 395 -9.26 2.05 -25.96
CA ALA A 395 -7.95 2.50 -25.50
C ALA A 395 -6.84 2.04 -26.45
N ARG A 396 -5.82 2.88 -26.64
CA ARG A 396 -4.58 2.53 -27.33
C ARG A 396 -3.61 1.95 -26.30
N GLU A 397 -3.12 0.74 -26.55
CA GLU A 397 -2.16 0.07 -25.67
C GLU A 397 -0.74 0.53 -26.02
N ILE A 398 -0.13 1.30 -25.13
CA ILE A 398 1.23 1.82 -25.29
C ILE A 398 1.95 1.66 -23.93
N PRO A 399 2.62 0.51 -23.69
CA PRO A 399 3.28 0.23 -22.41
C PRO A 399 4.29 1.33 -22.02
N LEU A 400 4.40 1.63 -20.72
CA LEU A 400 5.28 2.69 -20.22
C LEU A 400 6.73 2.56 -20.72
N ALA A 401 7.27 1.34 -20.75
CA ALA A 401 8.64 1.03 -21.15
C ALA A 401 9.04 1.46 -22.58
N VAL A 402 8.06 1.68 -23.46
CA VAL A 402 8.26 2.14 -24.86
C VAL A 402 7.46 3.41 -25.16
N PHE A 403 6.98 4.08 -24.12
CA PHE A 403 6.02 5.17 -24.24
C PHE A 403 6.64 6.39 -24.91
N THR A 404 7.88 6.73 -24.55
CA THR A 404 8.65 7.87 -25.07
C THR A 404 8.79 7.83 -26.59
N ASP A 405 9.10 6.66 -27.16
CA ASP A 405 9.20 6.46 -28.61
C ASP A 405 7.85 6.55 -29.33
N SER A 406 6.76 6.28 -28.60
CA SER A 406 5.40 6.23 -29.12
C SER A 406 4.64 7.55 -29.00
N VAL A 407 5.19 8.56 -28.30
CA VAL A 407 4.55 9.86 -28.09
C VAL A 407 4.15 10.52 -29.41
N ALA A 408 4.98 10.39 -30.46
CA ALA A 408 4.72 10.99 -31.76
C ALA A 408 3.50 10.40 -32.49
N ALA A 409 3.00 9.24 -32.06
CA ALA A 409 1.80 8.60 -32.63
C ALA A 409 0.48 9.17 -32.06
N LEU A 410 0.53 9.99 -31.01
CA LEU A 410 -0.62 10.65 -30.42
C LEU A 410 -0.83 12.04 -31.04
N ASP A 411 -2.10 12.41 -31.23
CA ASP A 411 -2.48 13.75 -31.72
C ASP A 411 -2.33 14.78 -30.58
N ARG A 412 -1.42 15.74 -30.75
CA ARG A 412 -1.15 16.78 -29.74
C ARG A 412 -2.29 17.77 -29.55
N THR A 413 -3.21 17.85 -30.51
CA THR A 413 -4.32 18.80 -30.51
C THR A 413 -5.61 18.24 -29.92
N ALA A 414 -5.65 16.93 -29.67
CA ALA A 414 -6.79 16.25 -29.09
C ALA A 414 -6.54 15.87 -27.62
N PRO A 415 -7.56 15.91 -26.73
CA PRO A 415 -7.41 15.53 -25.33
C PRO A 415 -6.89 14.10 -25.19
N VAL A 416 -5.95 13.89 -24.27
CA VAL A 416 -5.38 12.57 -23.95
C VAL A 416 -5.68 12.20 -22.51
N VAL A 417 -6.25 11.01 -22.29
CA VAL A 417 -6.43 10.44 -20.96
C VAL A 417 -5.65 9.15 -20.82
N LEU A 418 -4.75 9.09 -19.85
CA LEU A 418 -3.91 7.92 -19.58
C LEU A 418 -4.42 7.16 -18.36
N TYR A 419 -4.31 5.83 -18.41
CA TYR A 419 -4.55 4.99 -17.24
C TYR A 419 -3.56 3.83 -17.19
N CYS A 420 -3.35 3.31 -16.00
CA CYS A 420 -2.61 2.07 -15.79
C CYS A 420 -3.39 1.13 -14.86
N GLY A 421 -2.75 0.17 -14.20
CA GLY A 421 -3.45 -0.74 -13.27
C GLY A 421 -4.08 -0.02 -12.07
N SER A 422 -3.31 0.86 -11.42
CA SER A 422 -3.67 1.51 -10.15
C SER A 422 -3.63 3.05 -10.17
N GLY A 423 -3.13 3.67 -11.25
CA GLY A 423 -3.06 5.12 -11.43
C GLY A 423 -1.66 5.74 -11.31
N TYR A 424 -0.64 5.02 -10.84
CA TYR A 424 0.72 5.57 -10.68
C TYR A 424 1.42 5.81 -12.03
N ARG A 425 1.63 4.75 -12.82
CA ARG A 425 2.31 4.82 -14.13
C ARG A 425 1.66 5.80 -15.11
N SER A 426 0.35 6.03 -14.98
CA SER A 426 -0.36 7.01 -15.81
C SER A 426 0.00 8.46 -15.47
N VAL A 427 0.36 8.78 -14.22
CA VAL A 427 0.86 10.12 -13.88
C VAL A 427 2.24 10.34 -14.48
N VAL A 428 3.12 9.33 -14.38
CA VAL A 428 4.45 9.36 -15.02
C VAL A 428 4.31 9.62 -16.52
N ALA A 429 3.53 8.79 -17.23
CA ALA A 429 3.28 8.96 -18.65
C ALA A 429 2.62 10.32 -19.00
N ALA A 430 1.69 10.80 -18.17
CA ALA A 430 1.07 12.11 -18.35
C ALA A 430 2.09 13.26 -18.25
N SER A 431 3.04 13.18 -17.31
CA SER A 431 4.11 14.18 -17.18
C SER A 431 5.03 14.21 -18.40
N VAL A 432 5.33 13.06 -19.00
CA VAL A 432 6.09 12.95 -20.25
C VAL A 432 5.36 13.62 -21.41
N LEU A 433 4.05 13.42 -21.55
CA LEU A 433 3.28 14.10 -22.59
C LEU A 433 3.25 15.61 -22.41
N ARG A 434 3.07 16.10 -21.17
CA ARG A 434 3.11 17.55 -20.90
C ARG A 434 4.46 18.14 -21.25
N ALA A 435 5.55 17.51 -20.83
CA ALA A 435 6.91 17.91 -21.20
C ALA A 435 7.17 17.83 -22.72
N ALA A 436 6.44 16.99 -23.46
CA ALA A 436 6.47 16.91 -24.93
C ALA A 436 5.56 17.93 -25.64
N GLY A 437 4.85 18.77 -24.88
CA GLY A 437 4.00 19.87 -25.39
C GLY A 437 2.55 19.49 -25.64
N PHE A 438 2.02 18.46 -24.99
CA PHE A 438 0.57 18.19 -24.99
C PHE A 438 -0.11 19.08 -23.95
N GLU A 439 -1.10 19.88 -24.37
CA GLU A 439 -1.76 20.86 -23.49
C GLU A 439 -2.90 20.25 -22.66
N ASP A 440 -3.65 19.30 -23.23
CA ASP A 440 -4.82 18.67 -22.58
C ASP A 440 -4.55 17.20 -22.27
N VAL A 441 -3.97 16.95 -21.09
CA VAL A 441 -3.58 15.62 -20.60
C VAL A 441 -4.14 15.38 -19.21
N SER A 442 -4.83 14.26 -19.04
CA SER A 442 -5.27 13.77 -17.73
C SER A 442 -4.84 12.33 -17.46
N ASP A 443 -4.73 11.96 -16.19
CA ASP A 443 -4.66 10.55 -15.77
C ASP A 443 -5.95 10.11 -15.06
N VAL A 444 -6.15 8.80 -14.95
CA VAL A 444 -7.29 8.20 -14.25
C VAL A 444 -6.91 7.75 -12.85
N ILE A 445 -7.58 8.31 -11.85
CA ILE A 445 -7.42 7.93 -10.45
C ILE A 445 -7.88 6.48 -10.25
N GLY A 446 -7.03 5.64 -9.64
CA GLY A 446 -7.31 4.23 -9.38
C GLY A 446 -7.17 3.32 -10.62
N GLY A 447 -6.96 3.89 -11.81
CA GLY A 447 -6.67 3.16 -13.04
C GLY A 447 -7.74 2.11 -13.45
N TYR A 448 -7.29 1.05 -14.11
CA TYR A 448 -8.13 -0.04 -14.59
C TYR A 448 -8.74 -0.86 -13.44
N GLY A 449 -8.08 -0.95 -12.28
CA GLY A 449 -8.65 -1.60 -11.09
C GLY A 449 -9.94 -0.90 -10.62
N ALA A 450 -9.95 0.43 -10.60
CA ALA A 450 -11.16 1.20 -10.31
C ALA A 450 -12.23 1.03 -11.40
N TRP A 451 -11.83 1.00 -12.67
CA TRP A 451 -12.73 0.71 -13.81
C TRP A 451 -13.46 -0.64 -13.66
N GLN A 452 -12.71 -1.70 -13.31
CA GLN A 452 -13.27 -3.03 -13.09
C GLN A 452 -14.15 -3.09 -11.85
N SER A 453 -13.74 -2.44 -10.77
CA SER A 453 -14.50 -2.40 -9.51
C SER A 453 -15.84 -1.67 -9.67
N ALA A 454 -15.88 -0.67 -10.56
CA ALA A 454 -17.10 0.04 -10.96
C ALA A 454 -18.03 -0.79 -11.89
N GLY A 455 -17.61 -1.98 -12.31
CA GLY A 455 -18.40 -2.86 -13.19
C GLY A 455 -18.60 -2.30 -14.60
N LEU A 456 -17.72 -1.41 -15.05
CA LEU A 456 -17.82 -0.78 -16.36
C LEU A 456 -17.39 -1.73 -17.49
N PRO A 457 -17.92 -1.56 -18.73
CA PRO A 457 -17.59 -2.42 -19.84
C PRO A 457 -16.09 -2.45 -20.10
N SER A 458 -15.53 -3.65 -20.28
CA SER A 458 -14.17 -3.86 -20.74
C SER A 458 -14.20 -4.45 -22.14
N SER A 459 -13.26 -4.04 -23.00
CA SER A 459 -13.00 -4.77 -24.23
C SER A 459 -12.07 -5.92 -23.91
N ARG A 460 -12.53 -7.14 -24.13
CA ARG A 460 -11.63 -8.21 -24.59
C ARG A 460 -11.50 -8.02 -26.10
N GLY A 461 -10.33 -8.28 -26.66
CA GLY A 461 -10.14 -8.16 -28.12
C GLY A 461 -11.36 -8.73 -28.87
N ASP A 462 -11.93 -7.89 -29.72
CA ASP A 462 -13.13 -8.12 -30.55
C ASP A 462 -14.49 -8.26 -29.84
N GLU A 463 -15.17 -7.13 -29.55
CA GLU A 463 -16.63 -7.01 -29.71
C GLU A 463 -17.08 -5.53 -29.68
N ALA A 464 -17.78 -5.10 -30.73
CA ALA A 464 -18.27 -3.74 -30.95
C ALA A 464 -19.75 -3.57 -30.54
N ASP A 465 -20.07 -2.35 -30.12
CA ASP A 465 -21.39 -1.70 -29.96
C ASP A 465 -22.34 -2.14 -28.83
N ILE A 466 -22.85 -1.12 -28.08
CA ILE A 466 -24.27 -0.78 -27.81
C ILE A 466 -24.33 0.34 -26.74
N ILE A 467 -24.69 1.57 -27.12
CA ILE A 467 -25.36 2.54 -26.22
C ILE A 467 -26.61 3.04 -26.96
N GLY A 468 -27.79 2.73 -26.40
CA GLY A 468 -29.09 3.05 -26.99
C GLY A 468 -29.93 4.02 -26.13
N ASP A 469 -30.62 4.90 -26.84
CA ASP A 469 -31.59 5.95 -26.49
C ASP A 469 -32.65 5.53 -25.42
N ALA A 470 -32.51 6.01 -24.18
CA ALA A 470 -33.51 5.78 -23.11
C ALA A 470 -34.48 6.99 -22.97
N PRO A 471 -35.77 6.80 -22.66
CA PRO A 471 -36.73 7.90 -22.49
C PRO A 471 -36.48 8.72 -21.21
N HIS A 472 -36.65 10.05 -21.29
CA HIS A 472 -36.32 11.02 -20.24
C HIS A 472 -37.52 11.85 -19.79
N VAL A 473 -37.55 12.23 -18.51
CA VAL A 473 -38.54 13.15 -17.92
C VAL A 473 -37.85 14.23 -17.07
N GLY A 474 -38.34 15.48 -17.12
CA GLY A 474 -37.82 16.57 -16.28
C GLY A 474 -38.27 16.48 -14.82
N ALA A 475 -37.52 17.08 -13.89
CA ALA A 475 -37.73 16.95 -12.44
C ALA A 475 -39.18 17.20 -11.94
N ARG A 476 -39.88 18.22 -12.44
CA ARG A 476 -41.28 18.48 -12.04
C ARG A 476 -42.27 17.42 -12.56
N ALA A 477 -41.98 16.81 -13.71
CA ALA A 477 -42.78 15.71 -14.26
C ALA A 477 -42.48 14.40 -13.52
N ALA A 478 -41.21 14.12 -13.25
CA ALA A 478 -40.78 13.01 -12.39
C ALA A 478 -41.48 13.05 -11.02
N LYS A 479 -41.51 14.21 -10.36
CA LYS A 479 -42.23 14.35 -9.09
C LYS A 479 -43.73 14.04 -9.21
N LYS A 480 -44.41 14.50 -10.28
CA LYS A 480 -45.82 14.17 -10.51
C LYS A 480 -46.04 12.66 -10.69
N MET A 481 -45.13 11.96 -11.35
CA MET A 481 -45.18 10.51 -11.50
C MET A 481 -45.01 9.81 -10.14
N VAL A 482 -44.05 10.23 -9.33
CA VAL A 482 -43.80 9.68 -7.99
C VAL A 482 -44.98 9.95 -7.03
N ASP A 483 -45.55 11.15 -7.08
CA ASP A 483 -46.76 11.51 -6.32
C ASP A 483 -47.98 10.67 -6.77
N ALA A 484 -48.04 10.25 -8.04
CA ALA A 484 -49.07 9.40 -8.61
C ALA A 484 -48.82 7.89 -8.41
N GLY A 485 -47.72 7.49 -7.77
CA GLY A 485 -47.43 6.10 -7.40
C GLY A 485 -46.21 5.45 -8.07
N ALA A 486 -45.46 6.16 -8.93
CA ALA A 486 -44.22 5.62 -9.50
C ALA A 486 -43.12 5.43 -8.43
N LEU A 487 -42.29 4.39 -8.59
CA LEU A 487 -41.08 4.21 -7.77
C LEU A 487 -40.02 5.23 -8.19
N LEU A 488 -39.44 5.95 -7.24
CA LEU A 488 -38.22 6.72 -7.49
C LEU A 488 -37.01 5.88 -7.10
N LEU A 489 -36.29 5.35 -8.08
CA LEU A 489 -35.11 4.52 -7.87
C LEU A 489 -33.86 5.40 -7.93
N ASP A 490 -33.17 5.55 -6.80
CA ASP A 490 -31.92 6.29 -6.75
C ASP A 490 -30.74 5.33 -6.89
N VAL A 491 -29.94 5.56 -7.92
CA VAL A 491 -28.82 4.70 -8.31
C VAL A 491 -27.46 5.29 -7.96
N ARG A 492 -27.44 6.35 -7.14
CA ARG A 492 -26.21 6.93 -6.59
C ARG A 492 -25.55 6.00 -5.59
N GLU A 493 -24.31 6.33 -5.24
CA GLU A 493 -23.63 5.66 -4.14
C GLU A 493 -24.19 6.13 -2.78
N PRO A 494 -24.05 5.32 -1.72
CA PRO A 494 -24.66 5.64 -0.44
C PRO A 494 -24.22 6.99 0.14
N ASP A 495 -22.94 7.37 0.01
CA ASP A 495 -22.41 8.66 0.46
C ASP A 495 -23.13 9.85 -0.20
N GLU A 496 -23.37 9.80 -1.51
CA GLU A 496 -24.12 10.82 -2.23
C GLU A 496 -25.59 10.87 -1.81
N TRP A 497 -26.20 9.71 -1.53
CA TRP A 497 -27.58 9.58 -1.06
C TRP A 497 -27.78 10.10 0.37
N TYR A 498 -26.78 9.89 1.23
CA TYR A 498 -26.81 10.31 2.63
C TYR A 498 -26.52 11.80 2.80
N ALA A 499 -25.74 12.40 1.90
CA ALA A 499 -25.59 13.85 1.80
C ALA A 499 -26.95 14.52 1.51
N ASP A 500 -27.65 14.08 0.45
CA ASP A 500 -29.02 14.47 0.17
C ASP A 500 -29.76 13.46 -0.74
N HIS A 501 -31.09 13.40 -0.63
CA HIS A 501 -31.90 12.64 -1.58
C HIS A 501 -33.35 13.10 -1.71
N ALA A 502 -34.02 12.68 -2.79
CA ALA A 502 -35.44 12.95 -3.00
C ALA A 502 -36.31 12.12 -2.03
N PRO A 503 -37.36 12.69 -1.43
CA PRO A 503 -38.26 11.94 -0.54
C PRO A 503 -38.87 10.72 -1.23
N ARG A 504 -39.00 9.63 -0.49
CA ARG A 504 -39.56 8.33 -0.95
C ARG A 504 -38.74 7.65 -2.05
N ALA A 505 -37.51 8.09 -2.33
CA ALA A 505 -36.64 7.34 -3.22
C ALA A 505 -36.07 6.09 -2.52
N MET A 506 -35.89 5.04 -3.30
CA MET A 506 -35.30 3.77 -2.89
C MET A 506 -33.87 3.74 -3.40
N LEU A 507 -32.90 3.61 -2.50
CA LEU A 507 -31.49 3.50 -2.86
C LEU A 507 -31.17 2.07 -3.34
N VAL A 508 -30.78 1.95 -4.60
CA VAL A 508 -30.14 0.75 -5.14
C VAL A 508 -28.97 1.23 -6.00
N PRO A 509 -27.72 1.25 -5.47
CA PRO A 509 -26.58 1.75 -6.21
C PRO A 509 -26.46 1.06 -7.57
N MET A 510 -26.03 1.79 -8.61
CA MET A 510 -26.05 1.32 -10.00
C MET A 510 -25.47 -0.10 -10.17
N GLY A 511 -24.34 -0.40 -9.53
CA GLY A 511 -23.69 -1.72 -9.58
C GLY A 511 -24.50 -2.87 -8.95
N ARG A 512 -25.52 -2.55 -8.14
CA ARG A 512 -26.41 -3.52 -7.47
C ARG A 512 -27.77 -3.68 -8.15
N VAL A 513 -28.15 -2.79 -9.06
CA VAL A 513 -29.48 -2.80 -9.68
C VAL A 513 -29.76 -4.13 -10.37
N ARG A 514 -28.78 -4.68 -11.11
CA ARG A 514 -28.94 -5.97 -11.81
C ARG A 514 -29.15 -7.16 -10.85
N ALA A 515 -28.48 -7.16 -9.71
CA ALA A 515 -28.59 -8.22 -8.71
C ALA A 515 -29.84 -8.09 -7.84
N ARG A 516 -30.49 -6.92 -7.82
CA ARG A 516 -31.66 -6.61 -7.00
C ARG A 516 -32.90 -6.28 -7.84
N GLN A 517 -32.94 -6.75 -9.10
CA GLN A 517 -34.08 -6.51 -9.99
C GLN A 517 -35.37 -7.11 -9.43
N ASP A 518 -35.29 -8.22 -8.70
CA ASP A 518 -36.44 -8.89 -8.08
C ASP A 518 -37.12 -8.04 -6.98
N GLU A 519 -36.44 -7.01 -6.47
CA GLU A 519 -37.01 -6.06 -5.50
C GLU A 519 -37.77 -4.91 -6.18
N LEU A 520 -37.62 -4.77 -7.50
CA LEU A 520 -38.26 -3.70 -8.26
C LEU A 520 -39.67 -4.12 -8.70
N PRO A 521 -40.63 -3.18 -8.66
CA PRO A 521 -42.00 -3.49 -9.00
C PRO A 521 -42.17 -3.57 -10.52
N HIS A 522 -42.81 -4.64 -10.98
CA HIS A 522 -43.09 -4.85 -12.39
C HIS A 522 -44.42 -4.23 -12.86
N ASP A 523 -45.28 -3.81 -11.93
CA ASP A 523 -46.65 -3.34 -12.18
C ASP A 523 -46.82 -1.81 -12.06
N GLN A 524 -45.75 -1.06 -11.78
CA GLN A 524 -45.77 0.40 -11.73
C GLN A 524 -44.55 1.04 -12.41
N PRO A 525 -44.65 2.30 -12.89
CA PRO A 525 -43.53 2.99 -13.52
C PRO A 525 -42.37 3.24 -12.56
N ILE A 526 -41.14 3.21 -13.07
CA ILE A 526 -39.91 3.49 -12.33
C ILE A 526 -39.26 4.76 -12.89
N VAL A 527 -39.10 5.77 -12.05
CA VAL A 527 -38.28 6.95 -12.35
C VAL A 527 -36.89 6.69 -11.77
N VAL A 528 -35.87 6.62 -12.62
CA VAL A 528 -34.49 6.40 -12.17
C VAL A 528 -33.79 7.73 -12.03
N VAL A 529 -33.13 7.97 -10.89
CA VAL A 529 -32.42 9.21 -10.58
C VAL A 529 -30.99 8.92 -10.15
N CYS A 530 -30.05 9.73 -10.61
CA CYS A 530 -28.70 9.80 -10.05
C CYS A 530 -28.32 11.27 -9.79
N ARG A 531 -27.04 11.59 -9.59
CA ARG A 531 -26.63 12.99 -9.33
C ARG A 531 -27.00 13.94 -10.48
N SER A 532 -26.59 13.60 -11.71
CA SER A 532 -26.72 14.47 -12.90
C SER A 532 -27.58 13.89 -14.03
N GLY A 533 -28.04 12.65 -13.92
CA GLY A 533 -28.89 11.98 -14.92
C GLY A 533 -28.18 10.95 -15.81
N GLY A 534 -26.85 10.84 -15.77
CA GLY A 534 -26.06 9.91 -16.61
C GLY A 534 -26.17 8.43 -16.19
N ARG A 535 -25.81 8.10 -14.94
CA ARG A 535 -25.92 6.74 -14.38
C ARG A 535 -27.35 6.19 -14.46
N SER A 536 -28.32 7.05 -14.16
CA SER A 536 -29.73 6.72 -14.23
C SER A 536 -30.23 6.49 -15.66
N ALA A 537 -29.62 7.09 -16.69
CA ALA A 537 -29.92 6.77 -18.09
C ALA A 537 -29.49 5.35 -18.46
N ALA A 538 -28.27 4.95 -18.07
CA ALA A 538 -27.74 3.61 -18.32
C ALA A 538 -28.57 2.53 -17.60
N VAL A 539 -28.92 2.78 -16.32
CA VAL A 539 -29.80 1.89 -15.57
C VAL A 539 -31.21 1.85 -16.19
N THR A 540 -31.74 2.98 -16.65
CA THR A 540 -33.04 3.03 -17.34
C THR A 540 -33.02 2.16 -18.60
N ALA A 541 -31.98 2.25 -19.42
CA ALA A 541 -31.83 1.42 -20.62
C ALA A 541 -31.80 -0.08 -20.25
N SER A 542 -31.03 -0.45 -19.23
CA SER A 542 -30.94 -1.83 -18.75
C SER A 542 -32.27 -2.36 -18.19
N LEU A 543 -32.97 -1.58 -17.37
CA LEU A 543 -34.27 -1.97 -16.80
C LEU A 543 -35.33 -2.14 -17.90
N ARG A 544 -35.34 -1.27 -18.92
CA ARG A 544 -36.26 -1.43 -20.05
C ARG A 544 -35.97 -2.67 -20.88
N GLN A 545 -34.70 -3.05 -21.05
CA GLN A 545 -34.32 -4.33 -21.69
C GLN A 545 -34.80 -5.53 -20.85
N SER A 546 -34.81 -5.41 -19.53
CA SER A 546 -35.40 -6.39 -18.60
C SER A 546 -36.94 -6.32 -18.50
N GLY A 547 -37.61 -5.50 -19.31
CA GLY A 547 -39.07 -5.43 -19.38
C GLY A 547 -39.76 -4.50 -18.37
N PHE A 548 -39.01 -3.68 -17.62
CA PHE A 548 -39.58 -2.68 -16.71
C PHE A 548 -40.02 -1.40 -17.45
N ASP A 549 -41.09 -0.76 -16.97
CA ASP A 549 -41.47 0.58 -17.43
C ASP A 549 -40.66 1.66 -16.71
N ALA A 550 -39.40 1.85 -17.14
CA ALA A 550 -38.48 2.81 -16.55
C ALA A 550 -38.29 4.07 -17.40
N VAL A 551 -38.13 5.23 -16.76
CA VAL A 551 -37.79 6.52 -17.37
C VAL A 551 -36.67 7.21 -16.59
N ASN A 552 -35.76 7.88 -17.29
CA ASN A 552 -34.64 8.60 -16.67
C ASN A 552 -35.06 10.00 -16.22
N LEU A 553 -34.70 10.39 -15.00
CA LEU A 553 -34.83 11.77 -14.54
C LEU A 553 -33.71 12.63 -15.14
N ALA A 554 -34.06 13.43 -16.15
CA ALA A 554 -33.12 14.30 -16.85
C ALA A 554 -32.51 15.34 -15.90
N GLY A 555 -31.18 15.38 -15.82
CA GLY A 555 -30.44 16.28 -14.93
C GLY A 555 -30.34 15.80 -13.47
N GLY A 556 -30.87 14.61 -13.14
CA GLY A 556 -30.70 13.97 -11.84
C GLY A 556 -31.18 14.79 -10.63
N MET A 557 -30.58 14.53 -9.47
CA MET A 557 -30.81 15.28 -8.24
C MET A 557 -30.41 16.75 -8.34
N CYS A 558 -29.43 17.10 -9.20
CA CYS A 558 -29.12 18.49 -9.48
C CYS A 558 -30.31 19.24 -10.09
N ALA A 559 -31.01 18.64 -11.06
CA ALA A 559 -32.23 19.21 -11.63
C ALA A 559 -33.42 19.16 -10.66
N TRP A 560 -33.49 18.13 -9.80
CA TRP A 560 -34.47 18.05 -8.72
C TRP A 560 -34.34 19.22 -7.74
N ALA A 561 -33.12 19.46 -7.25
CA ALA A 561 -32.81 20.57 -6.35
C ALA A 561 -33.00 21.94 -7.04
N SER A 562 -32.52 22.09 -8.27
CA SER A 562 -32.67 23.34 -9.05
C SER A 562 -34.14 23.69 -9.34
N ALA A 563 -35.03 22.68 -9.40
CA ALA A 563 -36.46 22.89 -9.52
C ALA A 563 -37.15 23.31 -8.20
N GLY A 564 -36.40 23.42 -7.10
CA GLY A 564 -36.89 23.76 -5.76
C GLY A 564 -37.74 22.64 -5.15
N LEU A 565 -37.50 21.38 -5.53
CA LEU A 565 -38.23 20.24 -5.01
C LEU A 565 -37.61 19.76 -3.68
N PRO A 566 -38.40 19.17 -2.76
CA PRO A 566 -37.91 18.80 -1.43
C PRO A 566 -36.78 17.77 -1.49
N VAL A 567 -35.82 17.88 -0.57
CA VAL A 567 -34.73 16.91 -0.33
C VAL A 567 -34.69 16.52 1.15
N VAL A 568 -34.21 15.33 1.42
CA VAL A 568 -33.90 14.81 2.77
C VAL A 568 -32.39 14.87 2.95
N THR A 569 -31.91 15.46 4.05
CA THR A 569 -30.48 15.60 4.38
C THR A 569 -30.20 14.97 5.74
N GLY A 570 -29.08 14.24 5.89
CA GLY A 570 -28.64 13.69 7.18
C GLY A 570 -29.07 12.24 7.46
N GLY A 571 -28.87 11.32 6.51
CA GLY A 571 -29.04 9.88 6.77
C GLY A 571 -27.71 9.21 7.14
N SER A 572 -27.77 8.18 7.98
CA SER A 572 -26.64 7.39 8.51
C SER A 572 -25.82 6.67 7.42
N ASP A 573 -24.51 6.91 7.36
CA ASP A 573 -23.48 6.14 6.62
C ASP A 573 -23.67 4.61 6.81
N PRO A 574 -23.59 3.75 5.75
CA PRO A 574 -23.82 2.32 5.90
C PRO A 574 -22.68 1.59 6.66
N GLY A 575 -21.56 2.28 6.93
CA GLY A 575 -20.45 1.79 7.74
C GLY A 575 -20.43 2.29 9.19
N LEU A 576 -21.18 3.34 9.55
CA LEU A 576 -21.15 3.96 10.88
C LEU A 576 -22.55 4.06 11.51
N ILE A 577 -22.68 3.58 12.74
CA ILE A 577 -23.89 3.68 13.55
C ILE A 577 -23.74 4.88 14.48
N VAL A 578 -24.52 5.93 14.22
CA VAL A 578 -24.51 7.17 15.02
C VAL A 578 -25.28 6.97 16.33
N HIS A 579 -24.59 7.18 17.46
CA HIS A 579 -25.16 7.14 18.81
C HIS A 579 -25.49 8.55 19.34
N ARG A 580 -24.73 9.55 18.89
CA ARG A 580 -24.95 10.98 19.20
C ARG A 580 -24.39 11.83 18.06
N GLU A 581 -25.11 12.88 17.67
CA GLU A 581 -24.68 13.81 16.62
C GLU A 581 -23.74 14.90 17.15
N GLU A 582 -24.03 15.47 18.32
CA GLU A 582 -23.23 16.54 18.92
C GLU A 582 -22.97 16.30 20.42
N PRO A 583 -21.70 16.15 20.84
CA PRO A 583 -20.55 15.90 19.98
C PRO A 583 -20.67 14.53 19.29
N LEU A 584 -20.14 14.43 18.07
CA LEU A 584 -20.28 13.23 17.24
C LEU A 584 -19.71 11.99 17.95
N ASN A 585 -20.56 10.97 18.08
CA ASN A 585 -20.20 9.65 18.57
C ASN A 585 -20.85 8.59 17.68
N CYS A 586 -20.03 7.81 16.98
CA CYS A 586 -20.47 6.75 16.09
C CYS A 586 -19.56 5.53 16.19
N GLU A 587 -20.15 4.34 16.08
CA GLU A 587 -19.42 3.07 16.05
C GLU A 587 -19.40 2.50 14.64
N THR A 588 -18.41 1.68 14.31
CA THR A 588 -18.40 0.97 13.03
C THR A 588 -19.42 -0.17 13.04
N SER A 589 -20.20 -0.32 11.97
CA SER A 589 -20.98 -1.55 11.79
C SER A 589 -20.06 -2.78 11.69
N LEU A 590 -20.45 -3.90 12.28
CA LEU A 590 -19.62 -5.11 12.29
C LEU A 590 -19.33 -5.65 10.88
N SER A 591 -20.27 -5.49 9.96
CA SER A 591 -20.09 -5.83 8.54
C SER A 591 -19.06 -4.93 7.85
N ALA A 592 -18.89 -3.68 8.30
CA ALA A 592 -17.88 -2.77 7.77
C ALA A 592 -16.48 -2.97 8.38
N LEU A 593 -16.34 -3.86 9.37
CA LEU A 593 -15.02 -4.31 9.83
C LEU A 593 -14.35 -5.27 8.81
N VAL A 594 -15.11 -5.84 7.86
CA VAL A 594 -14.65 -6.80 6.85
C VAL A 594 -13.75 -6.13 5.79
N GLY A 595 -12.64 -6.78 5.44
CA GLY A 595 -11.97 -6.57 4.14
C GLY A 595 -10.60 -5.86 4.13
N GLY A 596 -9.88 -5.76 5.26
CA GLY A 596 -8.52 -5.22 5.27
C GLY A 596 -7.78 -5.34 6.61
N VAL A 597 -6.44 -5.19 6.57
CA VAL A 597 -5.61 -5.09 7.78
C VAL A 597 -5.92 -3.78 8.53
N VAL A 598 -6.10 -2.70 7.78
CA VAL A 598 -6.50 -1.37 8.25
C VAL A 598 -7.85 -0.95 7.69
N MET A 599 -8.56 -0.08 8.42
CA MET A 599 -9.86 0.44 8.04
C MET A 599 -9.73 1.81 7.35
N PRO A 600 -10.55 2.10 6.31
CA PRO A 600 -10.61 3.43 5.72
C PRO A 600 -10.94 4.50 6.76
N ASN A 601 -10.28 5.66 6.66
CA ASN A 601 -10.45 6.79 7.58
C ASN A 601 -11.92 7.20 7.77
N ALA A 602 -12.72 7.17 6.71
CA ALA A 602 -14.14 7.52 6.75
C ALA A 602 -15.01 6.55 7.58
N ARG A 603 -14.57 5.31 7.78
CA ARG A 603 -15.31 4.27 8.53
C ARG A 603 -14.75 4.02 9.92
N PHE A 604 -13.75 4.78 10.35
CA PHE A 604 -13.16 4.63 11.67
C PHE A 604 -14.11 5.19 12.74
N TYR A 605 -14.34 4.45 13.82
CA TYR A 605 -15.29 4.88 14.86
C TYR A 605 -14.91 6.26 15.46
N VAL A 606 -15.90 7.07 15.81
CA VAL A 606 -15.69 8.40 16.39
C VAL A 606 -16.21 8.41 17.82
N ARG A 607 -15.37 8.81 18.77
CA ARG A 607 -15.78 9.14 20.13
C ARG A 607 -15.27 10.54 20.51
N ASN A 608 -16.20 11.45 20.81
CA ASN A 608 -15.92 12.82 21.27
C ASN A 608 -16.66 13.13 22.58
N HIS A 609 -15.94 13.69 23.56
CA HIS A 609 -16.55 14.19 24.82
C HIS A 609 -17.09 15.60 24.69
N PHE A 610 -16.40 16.43 23.90
CA PHE A 610 -16.72 17.84 23.67
C PHE A 610 -16.78 18.12 22.16
N ALA A 611 -17.21 19.33 21.80
CA ALA A 611 -17.24 19.78 20.42
C ALA A 611 -15.83 19.72 19.80
N THR A 612 -15.77 19.37 18.51
CA THR A 612 -14.50 19.26 17.79
C THR A 612 -13.83 20.63 17.68
N PRO A 613 -12.61 20.82 18.21
CA PRO A 613 -11.91 22.08 18.10
C PRO A 613 -11.46 22.33 16.66
N THR A 614 -11.39 23.60 16.28
CA THR A 614 -10.80 24.03 15.00
C THR A 614 -9.37 24.48 15.27
N LEU A 615 -8.40 23.68 14.82
CA LEU A 615 -6.98 23.99 14.90
C LEU A 615 -6.44 24.27 13.49
N ASP A 616 -5.68 25.34 13.36
CA ASP A 616 -4.93 25.67 12.15
C ASP A 616 -3.57 24.95 12.20
N PRO A 617 -3.27 24.04 11.26
CA PRO A 617 -1.99 23.33 11.20
C PRO A 617 -0.78 24.27 11.06
N GLU A 618 -0.92 25.44 10.43
CA GLU A 618 0.20 26.36 10.19
C GLU A 618 0.64 27.06 11.48
N SER A 619 -0.31 27.42 12.34
CA SER A 619 -0.03 28.07 13.63
C SER A 619 0.02 27.09 14.81
N PHE A 620 -0.07 25.78 14.56
CA PHE A 620 -0.12 24.76 15.60
C PHE A 620 1.22 24.64 16.34
N GLU A 621 1.15 24.55 17.66
CA GLU A 621 2.30 24.29 18.54
C GLU A 621 1.91 23.25 19.60
N LEU A 622 2.74 22.22 19.74
CA LEU A 622 2.71 21.24 20.83
C LEU A 622 3.75 21.64 21.87
N THR A 623 3.32 21.89 23.11
CA THR A 623 4.25 22.26 24.20
C THR A 623 4.59 21.08 25.08
N VAL A 624 5.86 20.92 25.45
CA VAL A 624 6.34 19.94 26.44
C VAL A 624 6.91 20.69 27.65
N THR A 625 6.30 20.53 28.82
CA THR A 625 6.61 21.34 30.02
C THR A 625 6.63 20.52 31.31
N GLY A 626 6.94 21.17 32.44
CA GLY A 626 6.88 20.57 33.77
C GLY A 626 8.24 20.07 34.26
N PHE A 627 8.27 18.84 34.81
CA PHE A 627 9.45 18.15 35.37
C PHE A 627 10.42 17.67 34.28
N VAL A 628 10.85 18.59 33.42
CA VAL A 628 11.77 18.39 32.31
C VAL A 628 12.94 19.38 32.40
N GLU A 629 14.12 18.97 31.95
CA GLU A 629 15.32 19.81 31.89
C GLU A 629 15.21 20.90 30.82
N ARG A 630 14.57 20.56 29.70
CA ARG A 630 14.43 21.41 28.50
C ARG A 630 12.97 21.43 28.04
N PRO A 631 12.18 22.45 28.43
CA PRO A 631 10.85 22.64 27.88
C PRO A 631 10.90 22.78 26.35
N LEU A 632 9.99 22.11 25.64
CA LEU A 632 9.94 22.11 24.18
C LEU A 632 8.69 22.83 23.69
N ARG A 633 8.81 23.42 22.50
CA ARG A 633 7.70 23.95 21.70
C ARG A 633 7.92 23.41 20.30
N LEU A 634 7.02 22.54 19.85
CA LEU A 634 7.16 21.78 18.62
C LEU A 634 6.02 22.19 17.69
N SER A 635 6.34 22.82 16.56
CA SER A 635 5.39 23.01 15.48
C SER A 635 5.07 21.68 14.79
N LEU A 636 4.03 21.64 13.96
CA LEU A 636 3.76 20.46 13.14
C LEU A 636 4.96 20.12 12.23
N ARG A 637 5.65 21.14 11.72
CA ARG A 637 6.88 20.97 10.93
C ARG A 637 8.01 20.36 11.75
N ASP A 638 8.18 20.77 13.01
CA ASP A 638 9.21 20.18 13.88
C ASP A 638 8.94 18.69 14.09
N LEU A 639 7.67 18.31 14.33
CA LEU A 639 7.27 16.91 14.47
C LEU A 639 7.53 16.11 13.18
N HIS A 640 7.26 16.66 11.99
CA HIS A 640 7.59 16.01 10.72
C HIS A 640 9.10 15.83 10.49
N ASN A 641 9.94 16.69 11.08
CA ASN A 641 11.40 16.62 10.96
C ASN A 641 12.06 15.71 12.01
N MET A 642 11.30 15.22 12.99
CA MET A 642 11.80 14.29 14.00
C MET A 642 11.76 12.85 13.47
N PRO A 643 12.60 11.93 14.01
CA PRO A 643 12.50 10.52 13.68
C PRO A 643 11.08 9.99 13.89
N SER A 644 10.46 9.53 12.81
CA SER A 644 9.09 9.03 12.81
C SER A 644 9.04 7.52 12.63
N GLN A 645 8.00 6.89 13.15
CA GLN A 645 7.67 5.50 12.90
C GLN A 645 6.21 5.37 12.48
N SER A 646 5.91 4.34 11.68
CA SER A 646 4.57 3.90 11.38
C SER A 646 4.28 2.61 12.13
N LEU A 647 3.11 2.52 12.78
CA LEU A 647 2.64 1.27 13.40
C LEU A 647 1.15 1.07 13.13
N VAL A 648 0.75 -0.19 12.94
CA VAL A 648 -0.65 -0.56 12.85
C VAL A 648 -1.19 -0.88 14.25
N ALA A 649 -2.22 -0.15 14.68
CA ALA A 649 -2.83 -0.35 16.00
C ALA A 649 -4.35 -0.30 15.97
N THR A 650 -4.96 -1.19 16.76
CA THR A 650 -6.39 -1.20 17.05
C THR A 650 -6.67 -0.25 18.21
N LEU A 651 -7.52 0.75 17.96
CA LEU A 651 -8.06 1.60 19.01
C LEU A 651 -9.45 1.09 19.38
N GLU A 652 -9.70 0.93 20.68
CA GLU A 652 -10.99 0.52 21.23
C GLU A 652 -11.46 1.52 22.29
N CYS A 653 -12.73 1.93 22.23
CA CYS A 653 -13.36 2.68 23.31
C CYS A 653 -13.51 1.82 24.57
N ALA A 654 -13.18 2.36 25.75
CA ALA A 654 -13.42 1.65 27.02
C ALA A 654 -14.89 1.24 27.21
N GLY A 655 -15.84 1.98 26.63
CA GLY A 655 -17.26 1.67 26.68
C GLY A 655 -17.74 0.67 25.62
N ASN A 656 -16.85 0.14 24.76
CA ASN A 656 -17.23 -0.85 23.75
C ASN A 656 -17.83 -2.08 24.43
N GLY A 657 -19.04 -2.47 24.04
CA GLY A 657 -19.85 -3.52 24.68
C GLY A 657 -20.69 -3.04 25.87
N ARG A 658 -20.83 -1.74 26.13
CA ARG A 658 -21.62 -1.22 27.27
C ARG A 658 -23.07 -1.70 27.24
N SER A 659 -23.66 -1.87 26.06
CA SER A 659 -25.02 -2.39 25.91
C SER A 659 -25.23 -3.81 26.47
N MET A 660 -24.15 -4.53 26.79
CA MET A 660 -24.18 -5.91 27.29
C MET A 660 -24.18 -6.01 28.83
N PHE A 661 -24.06 -4.90 29.55
CA PHE A 661 -24.06 -4.91 31.01
C PHE A 661 -25.48 -5.12 31.56
N ASP A 662 -25.61 -6.04 32.50
CA ASP A 662 -26.84 -6.28 33.26
C ASP A 662 -26.53 -6.24 34.77
N PRO A 663 -27.11 -5.29 35.54
CA PRO A 663 -28.00 -4.22 35.09
C PRO A 663 -27.33 -3.18 34.17
N PRO A 664 -28.09 -2.43 33.34
CA PRO A 664 -27.53 -1.42 32.43
C PRO A 664 -26.72 -0.34 33.15
N SER A 665 -25.59 0.06 32.54
CA SER A 665 -24.72 1.15 33.03
C SER A 665 -24.95 2.46 32.27
N PRO A 666 -24.81 3.62 32.91
CA PRO A 666 -24.98 4.93 32.26
C PRO A 666 -23.90 5.22 31.21
N GLY A 667 -24.23 6.09 30.25
CA GLY A 667 -23.34 6.52 29.15
C GLY A 667 -23.87 6.13 27.77
N GLU A 668 -23.09 6.40 26.71
CA GLU A 668 -23.39 5.99 25.34
C GLU A 668 -23.50 4.46 25.26
N GLN A 669 -24.62 3.95 24.73
CA GLN A 669 -24.91 2.52 24.71
C GLN A 669 -24.27 1.84 23.50
N TRP A 670 -22.94 1.89 23.46
CA TRP A 670 -22.11 1.23 22.45
C TRP A 670 -22.43 -0.26 22.35
N ARG A 671 -22.53 -0.77 21.11
CA ARG A 671 -22.57 -2.20 20.83
C ARG A 671 -21.13 -2.68 20.75
N PHE A 672 -20.76 -3.40 19.69
CA PHE A 672 -19.44 -4.01 19.53
C PHE A 672 -18.52 -3.23 18.58
N GLY A 673 -19.02 -2.16 17.96
CA GLY A 673 -18.37 -1.46 16.85
C GLY A 673 -17.46 -0.30 17.26
N ALA A 674 -17.33 -0.01 18.56
CA ALA A 674 -16.53 1.11 19.04
C ALA A 674 -15.03 0.74 19.10
N ALA A 675 -14.56 0.10 18.02
CA ALA A 675 -13.19 -0.30 17.79
C ALA A 675 -12.88 -0.25 16.28
N SER A 676 -11.66 0.16 15.93
CA SER A 676 -11.17 0.21 14.55
C SER A 676 -9.63 0.11 14.52
N THR A 677 -9.08 -0.39 13.42
CA THR A 677 -7.63 -0.53 13.21
C THR A 677 -7.15 0.41 12.11
N ALA A 678 -6.04 1.10 12.32
CA ALA A 678 -5.40 1.96 11.32
C ALA A 678 -3.87 1.89 11.46
N GLU A 679 -3.18 2.27 10.39
CA GLU A 679 -1.77 2.63 10.45
C GLU A 679 -1.64 4.07 10.97
N TRP A 680 -0.74 4.28 11.93
CA TRP A 680 -0.49 5.57 12.56
C TRP A 680 0.97 5.95 12.34
N THR A 681 1.21 7.15 11.81
CA THR A 681 2.57 7.67 11.56
C THR A 681 2.80 8.90 12.44
N GLY A 682 3.92 8.90 13.16
CA GLY A 682 4.25 9.94 14.12
C GLY A 682 5.61 9.78 14.76
N VAL A 683 5.91 10.68 15.69
CA VAL A 683 7.14 10.64 16.49
C VAL A 683 6.92 9.72 17.70
N PRO A 684 7.82 8.77 18.00
CA PRO A 684 7.79 8.02 19.25
C PRO A 684 7.72 8.98 20.45
N LEU A 685 6.83 8.72 21.41
CA LEU A 685 6.70 9.58 22.58
C LEU A 685 8.01 9.68 23.36
N VAL A 686 8.72 8.55 23.48
CA VAL A 686 10.04 8.47 24.14
C VAL A 686 11.05 9.44 23.52
N GLU A 687 11.00 9.63 22.21
CA GLU A 687 11.91 10.49 21.45
C GLU A 687 11.65 11.98 21.73
N ILE A 688 10.41 12.35 22.10
CA ILE A 688 10.06 13.69 22.61
C ILE A 688 10.48 13.84 24.07
N LEU A 689 10.21 12.84 24.91
CA LEU A 689 10.54 12.88 26.34
C LEU A 689 12.05 12.91 26.60
N ASP A 690 12.84 12.15 25.84
CA ASP A 690 14.29 12.11 25.97
C ASP A 690 14.94 13.43 25.50
N ARG A 691 14.37 14.07 24.46
CA ARG A 691 14.77 15.44 24.09
C ARG A 691 14.45 16.44 25.21
N ALA A 692 13.27 16.35 25.81
CA ALA A 692 12.90 17.22 26.92
C ALA A 692 13.76 16.97 28.17
N GLY A 693 14.21 15.72 28.37
CA GLY A 693 15.03 15.27 29.50
C GLY A 693 14.22 15.24 30.79
N LEU A 694 13.67 14.08 31.17
CA LEU A 694 12.88 13.96 32.40
C LEU A 694 13.75 14.15 33.65
N THR A 695 13.28 14.97 34.60
CA THR A 695 13.97 15.11 35.90
C THR A 695 13.67 13.92 36.83
N PRO A 696 14.51 13.63 37.84
CA PRO A 696 14.32 12.49 38.75
C PRO A 696 12.99 12.48 39.53
N ASP A 697 12.37 13.64 39.72
CA ASP A 697 11.09 13.78 40.44
C ASP A 697 9.87 13.59 39.51
N ALA A 698 10.07 13.28 38.22
CA ALA A 698 8.98 13.01 37.28
C ALA A 698 8.21 11.74 37.66
N CYS A 699 6.89 11.85 37.78
CA CYS A 699 5.99 10.75 38.18
C CYS A 699 5.05 10.34 37.03
N GLU A 700 4.38 11.31 36.39
CA GLU A 700 3.44 11.05 35.29
C GLU A 700 3.65 12.03 34.14
N VAL A 701 3.27 11.59 32.94
CA VAL A 701 3.20 12.39 31.72
C VAL A 701 1.73 12.63 31.39
N VAL A 702 1.31 13.90 31.47
CA VAL A 702 -0.06 14.36 31.20
C VAL A 702 -0.18 14.82 29.76
N PHE A 703 -1.26 14.43 29.10
CA PHE A 703 -1.60 14.78 27.73
C PHE A 703 -2.91 15.55 27.71
N ARG A 704 -2.92 16.74 27.10
CA ARG A 704 -4.11 17.61 27.05
C ARG A 704 -4.52 17.91 25.61
N GLY A 705 -5.79 17.66 25.33
CA GLY A 705 -6.43 18.04 24.08
C GLY A 705 -6.84 19.52 24.08
N ALA A 706 -7.02 20.07 22.89
CA ALA A 706 -7.59 21.40 22.70
C ALA A 706 -9.10 21.46 23.01
N ASP A 707 -9.77 20.30 23.08
CA ASP A 707 -11.19 20.20 23.36
C ASP A 707 -11.50 20.38 24.86
N ALA A 708 -12.57 21.13 25.12
CA ALA A 708 -13.00 21.45 26.48
C ALA A 708 -14.53 21.65 26.55
N GLY A 709 -15.10 21.43 27.73
CA GLY A 709 -16.52 21.65 27.96
C GLY A 709 -16.91 21.49 29.41
N LEU A 710 -18.19 21.73 29.69
CA LEU A 710 -18.75 21.49 31.03
C LEU A 710 -18.95 19.99 31.26
N VAL A 711 -18.62 19.53 32.45
CA VAL A 711 -18.86 18.17 32.93
C VAL A 711 -19.72 18.20 34.18
N ASP A 712 -20.30 17.05 34.54
CA ASP A 712 -21.13 16.91 35.73
C ASP A 712 -20.39 17.42 36.98
N ASN A 713 -21.04 18.31 37.75
CA ASN A 713 -20.53 18.91 38.99
C ASN A 713 -19.34 19.88 38.83
N ALA A 714 -18.94 20.26 37.61
CA ALA A 714 -17.94 21.30 37.38
C ALA A 714 -18.61 22.68 37.23
N THR A 715 -18.02 23.70 37.88
CA THR A 715 -18.46 25.10 37.79
C THR A 715 -17.78 25.88 36.64
N ALA A 716 -16.78 25.27 36.00
CA ALA A 716 -16.05 25.84 34.86
C ALA A 716 -15.74 24.74 33.83
N PRO A 717 -15.50 25.09 32.55
CA PRO A 717 -15.10 24.13 31.54
C PRO A 717 -13.80 23.41 31.90
N VAL A 718 -13.75 22.10 31.69
CA VAL A 718 -12.54 21.27 31.84
C VAL A 718 -12.04 20.85 30.47
N ARG A 719 -10.71 20.80 30.29
CA ARG A 719 -10.09 20.24 29.08
C ARG A 719 -10.12 18.71 29.15
N PHE A 720 -10.14 18.04 27.99
CA PHE A 720 -9.92 16.60 27.97
C PHE A 720 -8.44 16.32 28.24
N GLU A 721 -8.14 15.64 29.36
CA GLU A 721 -6.78 15.30 29.75
C GLU A 721 -6.68 13.90 30.37
N ARG A 722 -5.56 13.23 30.10
CA ARG A 722 -5.22 11.89 30.60
C ARG A 722 -3.73 11.82 30.89
N SER A 723 -3.31 10.90 31.74
CA SER A 723 -1.90 10.65 32.00
C SER A 723 -1.49 9.20 31.85
N LEU A 724 -0.19 9.00 31.61
CA LEU A 724 0.52 7.74 31.76
C LEU A 724 1.57 7.91 32.87
N SER A 725 1.89 6.83 33.59
CA SER A 725 3.11 6.82 34.41
C SER A 725 4.34 6.97 33.50
N VAL A 726 5.46 7.43 34.04
CA VAL A 726 6.70 7.53 33.24
C VAL A 726 7.11 6.18 32.65
N ASP A 727 6.97 5.10 33.42
CA ASP A 727 7.27 3.74 32.95
C ASP A 727 6.33 3.33 31.81
N ASP A 728 5.02 3.54 31.96
CA ASP A 728 4.06 3.25 30.90
C ASP A 728 4.30 4.09 29.64
N ALA A 729 4.68 5.37 29.79
CA ALA A 729 5.00 6.24 28.66
C ALA A 729 6.23 5.74 27.89
N ARG A 730 7.16 5.03 28.54
CA ARG A 730 8.34 4.42 27.92
C ARG A 730 8.06 3.06 27.29
N ASP A 731 7.19 2.26 27.91
CA ASP A 731 6.98 0.85 27.51
C ASP A 731 5.80 0.64 26.54
N SER A 732 4.97 1.67 26.33
CA SER A 732 3.71 1.55 25.57
C SER A 732 3.84 1.66 24.05
N ASP A 733 5.03 1.88 23.50
CA ASP A 733 5.24 2.21 22.07
C ASP A 733 4.40 3.42 21.60
N ALA A 734 4.08 4.34 22.53
CA ALA A 734 3.19 5.45 22.25
C ALA A 734 3.75 6.40 21.16
N LEU A 735 2.84 6.94 20.35
CA LEU A 735 3.14 7.82 19.23
C LEU A 735 2.45 9.17 19.38
N VAL A 736 3.19 10.25 19.14
CA VAL A 736 2.62 11.55 18.81
C VAL A 736 2.41 11.57 17.29
N ALA A 737 1.22 11.12 16.88
CA ALA A 737 0.84 10.88 15.49
C ALA A 737 0.30 12.14 14.81
N TYR A 738 0.70 12.34 13.55
CA TYR A 738 0.23 13.40 12.66
C TYR A 738 -0.42 12.85 11.37
N ALA A 739 -0.25 11.56 11.08
CA ALA A 739 -0.87 10.88 9.94
C ALA A 739 -1.55 9.56 10.33
N MET A 740 -2.55 9.18 9.54
CA MET A 740 -3.41 8.01 9.70
C MET A 740 -3.71 7.40 8.33
N ASN A 741 -3.28 6.15 8.12
CA ASN A 741 -3.36 5.41 6.86
C ASN A 741 -2.70 6.16 5.68
N GLY A 742 -1.50 6.72 5.90
CA GLY A 742 -0.76 7.48 4.89
C GLY A 742 -1.24 8.92 4.64
N ASP A 743 -2.44 9.29 5.10
CA ASP A 743 -2.99 10.64 4.97
C ASP A 743 -2.78 11.46 6.26
N SER A 744 -2.89 12.79 6.14
CA SER A 744 -3.05 13.65 7.32
C SER A 744 -4.27 13.24 8.17
N LEU A 745 -4.17 13.36 9.49
CA LEU A 745 -5.27 13.04 10.39
C LEU A 745 -6.58 13.73 9.97
N PRO A 746 -7.71 13.00 9.84
CA PRO A 746 -9.00 13.63 9.73
C PRO A 746 -9.34 14.45 10.98
N VAL A 747 -10.14 15.50 10.82
CA VAL A 747 -10.47 16.46 11.89
C VAL A 747 -11.09 15.75 13.10
N GLN A 748 -12.03 14.82 12.88
CA GLN A 748 -12.68 14.04 13.94
C GLN A 748 -11.75 13.04 14.65
N HIS A 749 -10.60 12.72 14.06
CA HIS A 749 -9.60 11.81 14.61
C HIS A 749 -8.37 12.51 15.19
N GLY A 750 -8.39 13.84 15.29
CA GLY A 750 -7.43 14.61 16.10
C GLY A 750 -6.49 15.53 15.33
N ARG A 751 -6.81 15.92 14.09
CA ARG A 751 -5.99 16.86 13.31
C ARG A 751 -5.62 18.13 14.11
N PRO A 752 -4.35 18.59 14.09
CA PRO A 752 -3.23 18.08 13.32
C PRO A 752 -2.42 16.97 14.00
N VAL A 753 -2.54 16.82 15.32
CA VAL A 753 -1.73 15.88 16.10
C VAL A 753 -2.56 15.19 17.17
N ARG A 754 -2.36 13.89 17.35
CA ARG A 754 -2.93 13.12 18.45
C ARG A 754 -1.87 12.25 19.13
N LEU A 755 -2.14 11.85 20.35
CA LEU A 755 -1.47 10.70 20.95
C LEU A 755 -2.15 9.39 20.50
N VAL A 756 -1.35 8.37 20.24
CA VAL A 756 -1.76 6.97 20.05
C VAL A 756 -1.02 6.13 21.07
N VAL A 757 -1.74 5.37 21.90
CA VAL A 757 -1.17 4.48 22.93
C VAL A 757 -1.60 3.04 22.61
N PRO A 758 -0.79 2.30 21.84
CA PRO A 758 -1.12 0.93 21.42
C PRO A 758 -1.46 -0.01 22.60
N GLY A 759 -2.44 -0.90 22.40
CA GLY A 759 -2.90 -1.87 23.41
C GLY A 759 -3.68 -1.29 24.59
N TRP A 760 -3.70 0.03 24.80
CA TRP A 760 -4.53 0.68 25.81
C TRP A 760 -5.91 1.02 25.24
N TYR A 761 -6.92 1.12 26.10
CA TYR A 761 -8.18 1.71 25.68
C TYR A 761 -7.96 3.13 25.19
N ALA A 762 -8.61 3.49 24.08
CA ALA A 762 -8.37 4.69 23.30
C ALA A 762 -8.62 6.01 24.04
N VAL A 763 -9.18 5.96 25.25
CA VAL A 763 -9.21 7.13 26.15
C VAL A 763 -7.80 7.66 26.42
N ALA A 764 -6.79 6.78 26.50
CA ALA A 764 -5.39 7.19 26.65
C ALA A 764 -4.82 7.87 25.39
N SER A 765 -5.44 7.67 24.21
CA SER A 765 -5.01 8.22 22.93
C SER A 765 -5.64 9.60 22.67
N VAL A 766 -5.17 10.61 23.41
CA VAL A 766 -5.70 11.99 23.40
C VAL A 766 -5.67 12.62 22.00
N LYS A 767 -6.81 13.16 21.55
CA LYS A 767 -6.96 13.85 20.26
C LYS A 767 -6.71 15.35 20.39
N TRP A 768 -6.38 16.00 19.27
CA TRP A 768 -6.13 17.44 19.21
C TRP A 768 -5.10 17.87 20.25
N LEU A 769 -4.03 17.07 20.36
CA LEU A 769 -3.03 17.17 21.41
C LEU A 769 -2.28 18.50 21.27
N THR A 770 -2.32 19.31 22.32
CA THR A 770 -1.65 20.63 22.34
C THR A 770 -0.61 20.75 23.45
N GLU A 771 -0.68 19.90 24.48
CA GLU A 771 0.20 20.00 25.63
C GLU A 771 0.57 18.61 26.17
N ILE A 772 1.87 18.42 26.41
CA ILE A 772 2.46 17.33 27.17
C ILE A 772 3.09 17.96 28.43
N ALA A 773 2.61 17.60 29.61
CA ALA A 773 3.10 18.13 30.88
C ALA A 773 3.59 17.01 31.78
N VAL A 774 4.87 17.04 32.16
CA VAL A 774 5.45 16.08 33.10
C VAL A 774 5.25 16.60 34.51
N ILE A 775 4.64 15.81 35.39
CA ILE A 775 4.28 16.21 36.76
C ILE A 775 4.93 15.28 37.79
N GLY A 776 5.16 15.79 39.00
CA GLY A 776 5.80 15.05 40.09
C GLY A 776 4.84 14.32 41.04
N GLU A 777 3.53 14.32 40.73
CA GLU A 777 2.49 13.64 41.51
C GLU A 777 1.42 13.07 40.58
N PRO A 778 0.63 12.06 41.01
CA PRO A 778 -0.43 11.49 40.17
C PRO A 778 -1.53 12.48 39.79
N LEU A 779 -1.91 12.53 38.51
CA LEU A 779 -2.91 13.47 37.99
C LEU A 779 -4.28 13.29 38.65
N GLN A 780 -4.77 14.36 39.29
CA GLN A 780 -6.14 14.45 39.82
C GLN A 780 -7.03 15.22 38.84
N ALA A 781 -7.62 14.53 37.87
CA ALA A 781 -8.46 15.13 36.83
C ALA A 781 -9.73 14.31 36.56
N PHE A 782 -10.81 14.97 36.12
CA PHE A 782 -12.12 14.34 35.91
C PHE A 782 -12.06 13.07 35.03
N PHE A 783 -11.37 13.13 33.89
CA PHE A 783 -11.22 11.97 33.00
C PHE A 783 -10.12 10.99 33.42
N GLN A 784 -9.38 11.28 34.50
CA GLN A 784 -8.36 10.40 35.07
C GLN A 784 -8.87 9.63 36.29
N THR A 785 -9.53 10.32 37.23
CA THR A 785 -9.94 9.77 38.54
C THR A 785 -11.44 9.54 38.67
N ASP A 786 -12.29 10.36 38.06
CA ASP A 786 -13.75 10.34 38.27
C ASP A 786 -14.50 9.55 37.17
N ARG A 787 -13.91 9.53 35.97
CA ARG A 787 -14.32 8.73 34.82
C ARG A 787 -13.15 7.87 34.37
N TYR A 788 -13.45 6.85 33.56
CA TYR A 788 -12.46 5.87 33.10
C TYR A 788 -11.74 5.14 34.25
N VAL A 789 -12.51 4.84 35.29
CA VAL A 789 -12.17 3.90 36.35
C VAL A 789 -13.16 2.74 36.34
N TYR A 790 -12.69 1.51 36.56
CA TYR A 790 -13.55 0.42 36.99
C TYR A 790 -13.98 0.72 38.43
N GLU A 791 -15.27 0.66 38.71
CA GLU A 791 -15.81 0.81 40.05
C GLU A 791 -16.85 -0.28 40.31
N TYR A 792 -16.56 -1.15 41.27
CA TYR A 792 -17.43 -2.27 41.63
C TYR A 792 -17.26 -2.62 43.12
N GLU A 793 -18.24 -3.36 43.66
CA GLU A 793 -18.24 -3.82 45.04
C GLU A 793 -17.58 -5.21 45.13
N ASP A 794 -16.53 -5.32 45.94
CA ASP A 794 -15.98 -6.59 46.41
C ASP A 794 -16.32 -6.72 47.91
N PRO A 795 -16.54 -7.91 48.50
CA PRO A 795 -17.13 -8.03 49.84
C PRO A 795 -16.47 -7.13 50.91
N GLY A 796 -17.19 -6.06 51.28
CA GLY A 796 -16.79 -5.10 52.32
C GLY A 796 -15.97 -3.89 51.85
N HIS A 797 -15.68 -3.74 50.55
CA HIS A 797 -14.97 -2.57 50.02
C HIS A 797 -15.31 -2.25 48.55
N THR A 798 -15.45 -0.96 48.24
CA THR A 798 -15.56 -0.47 46.87
C THR A 798 -14.18 -0.45 46.23
N VAL A 799 -13.99 -1.21 45.15
CA VAL A 799 -12.76 -1.23 44.36
C VAL A 799 -12.84 -0.13 43.30
N ARG A 800 -11.76 0.66 43.16
CA ARG A 800 -11.61 1.66 42.10
C ARG A 800 -10.25 1.53 41.43
N GLU A 801 -10.25 1.22 40.14
CA GLU A 801 -9.02 0.98 39.36
C GLU A 801 -9.06 1.74 38.04
N PRO A 802 -7.95 2.34 37.58
CA PRO A 802 -7.93 3.04 36.29
C PRO A 802 -8.11 2.07 35.13
N VAL A 803 -8.90 2.48 34.14
CA VAL A 803 -8.99 1.77 32.86
C VAL A 803 -7.68 1.98 32.09
N ARG A 804 -7.01 0.86 31.76
CA ARG A 804 -5.69 0.83 31.09
C ARG A 804 -5.74 -0.03 29.82
N LEU A 805 -5.21 -1.25 29.88
CA LEU A 805 -5.11 -2.18 28.75
C LEU A 805 -6.48 -2.66 28.25
N GLN A 806 -6.58 -2.84 26.94
CA GLN A 806 -7.73 -3.48 26.29
C GLN A 806 -7.88 -4.92 26.79
N GLN A 807 -9.11 -5.32 27.10
CA GLN A 807 -9.39 -6.69 27.49
C GLN A 807 -9.45 -7.57 26.25
N VAL A 808 -8.97 -8.82 26.34
CA VAL A 808 -9.02 -9.78 25.21
C VAL A 808 -10.45 -9.90 24.67
N ARG A 809 -10.61 -9.82 23.34
CA ARG A 809 -11.90 -9.87 22.64
C ARG A 809 -11.81 -10.63 21.32
N ALA A 810 -12.93 -11.22 20.90
CA ALA A 810 -13.18 -11.83 19.60
C ALA A 810 -14.60 -11.47 19.19
N LEU A 811 -14.77 -11.03 17.95
CA LEU A 811 -16.06 -10.71 17.37
C LEU A 811 -16.27 -11.52 16.09
N ILE A 812 -17.47 -12.02 15.90
CA ILE A 812 -17.95 -12.57 14.62
C ILE A 812 -18.40 -11.39 13.76
N THR A 813 -17.80 -11.25 12.59
CA THR A 813 -18.19 -10.26 11.57
C THR A 813 -19.05 -10.90 10.48
N GLU A 814 -18.81 -12.19 10.20
CA GLU A 814 -19.58 -12.98 9.23
C GLU A 814 -19.88 -14.37 9.80
N PRO A 815 -21.12 -14.85 9.73
CA PRO A 815 -22.33 -14.16 9.26
C PRO A 815 -22.81 -13.07 10.23
N SER A 816 -23.63 -12.12 9.74
CA SER A 816 -24.24 -11.09 10.58
C SER A 816 -25.37 -11.64 11.45
N ASP A 817 -25.64 -10.96 12.57
CA ASP A 817 -26.77 -11.31 13.44
C ASP A 817 -28.10 -11.22 12.70
N GLY A 818 -28.91 -12.28 12.80
CA GLY A 818 -30.16 -12.47 12.07
C GLY A 818 -30.01 -13.00 10.63
N ALA A 819 -28.80 -13.28 10.14
CA ALA A 819 -28.61 -13.73 8.76
C ALA A 819 -29.24 -15.11 8.48
N SER A 820 -29.85 -15.27 7.30
CA SER A 820 -30.22 -16.58 6.75
C SER A 820 -29.00 -17.27 6.15
N VAL A 821 -28.77 -18.54 6.52
CA VAL A 821 -27.70 -19.39 6.00
C VAL A 821 -28.28 -20.74 5.57
N THR A 822 -27.72 -21.36 4.54
CA THR A 822 -28.17 -22.68 4.07
C THR A 822 -27.63 -23.77 4.99
N ALA A 823 -28.47 -24.78 5.30
CA ALA A 823 -28.00 -25.97 6.01
C ALA A 823 -26.84 -26.65 5.25
N GLY A 824 -25.74 -26.94 5.96
CA GLY A 824 -24.54 -27.52 5.37
C GLY A 824 -23.27 -26.78 5.80
N GLU A 825 -22.35 -26.54 4.86
CA GLU A 825 -21.09 -25.86 5.14
C GLU A 825 -21.33 -24.39 5.49
N LEU A 826 -20.70 -23.94 6.57
CA LEU A 826 -20.79 -22.58 7.09
C LEU A 826 -19.38 -22.04 7.33
N VAL A 827 -19.11 -20.86 6.80
CA VAL A 827 -17.88 -20.11 7.09
C VAL A 827 -18.22 -19.06 8.15
N VAL A 828 -17.49 -19.09 9.26
CA VAL A 828 -17.58 -18.08 10.32
C VAL A 828 -16.27 -17.32 10.34
N ARG A 829 -16.31 -15.99 10.25
CA ARG A 829 -15.14 -15.12 10.25
C ARG A 829 -15.28 -14.02 11.28
N GLY A 830 -14.13 -13.52 11.69
CA GLY A 830 -14.09 -12.43 12.64
C GLY A 830 -12.71 -11.86 12.89
N VAL A 831 -12.68 -10.98 13.87
CA VAL A 831 -11.47 -10.32 14.36
C VAL A 831 -11.31 -10.58 15.85
N ALA A 832 -10.08 -10.60 16.34
CA ALA A 832 -9.75 -10.74 17.76
C ALA A 832 -8.58 -9.83 18.13
N TRP A 833 -8.55 -9.28 19.34
CA TRP A 833 -7.44 -8.44 19.81
C TRP A 833 -7.33 -8.50 21.33
N SER A 834 -6.16 -8.11 21.86
CA SER A 834 -5.92 -7.95 23.29
C SER A 834 -4.88 -6.86 23.50
N GLY A 835 -5.02 -6.10 24.59
CA GLY A 835 -4.04 -5.07 24.95
C GLY A 835 -2.79 -5.63 25.62
N ALA A 836 -2.84 -6.85 26.13
CA ALA A 836 -1.77 -7.39 26.95
C ALA A 836 -0.79 -8.29 26.20
N ALA A 837 -1.24 -8.97 25.14
CA ALA A 837 -0.40 -9.81 24.29
C ALA A 837 -1.12 -10.10 22.95
N ALA A 838 -0.38 -10.60 21.95
CA ALA A 838 -0.98 -11.08 20.71
C ALA A 838 -1.95 -12.25 20.97
N ILE A 839 -2.92 -12.44 20.06
CA ILE A 839 -3.89 -13.54 20.14
C ILE A 839 -3.20 -14.88 19.92
N GLU A 840 -3.39 -15.80 20.87
CA GLU A 840 -2.87 -17.17 20.77
C GLU A 840 -3.80 -18.03 19.90
N HIS A 841 -5.09 -18.05 20.22
CA HIS A 841 -6.10 -18.79 19.47
C HIS A 841 -7.50 -18.20 19.67
N VAL A 842 -8.41 -18.56 18.76
CA VAL A 842 -9.84 -18.25 18.82
C VAL A 842 -10.61 -19.56 18.73
N ASP A 843 -11.58 -19.75 19.63
CA ASP A 843 -12.53 -20.85 19.57
C ASP A 843 -13.92 -20.36 19.18
N VAL A 844 -14.65 -21.18 18.42
CA VAL A 844 -16.03 -20.90 18.00
C VAL A 844 -16.95 -22.07 18.35
N SER A 845 -18.12 -21.77 18.90
CA SER A 845 -19.20 -22.75 19.14
C SER A 845 -20.38 -22.45 18.22
N VAL A 846 -20.94 -23.51 17.62
CA VAL A 846 -22.05 -23.45 16.65
C VAL A 846 -23.23 -24.26 17.19
N GLY A 847 -24.40 -23.65 17.30
CA GLY A 847 -25.63 -24.32 17.73
C GLY A 847 -25.58 -24.88 19.16
N GLY A 848 -24.69 -24.37 20.01
CA GLY A 848 -24.43 -24.92 21.35
C GLY A 848 -23.57 -26.19 21.36
N GLY A 849 -22.94 -26.54 20.23
CA GLY A 849 -21.97 -27.62 20.13
C GLY A 849 -20.61 -27.32 20.79
N PRO A 850 -19.65 -28.27 20.73
CA PRO A 850 -18.32 -28.08 21.30
C PRO A 850 -17.59 -26.88 20.66
N TRP A 851 -16.68 -26.29 21.43
CA TRP A 851 -15.76 -25.27 20.96
C TRP A 851 -14.80 -25.87 19.92
N GLN A 852 -14.68 -25.20 18.78
CA GLN A 852 -13.83 -25.58 17.66
C GLN A 852 -12.75 -24.51 17.46
N PRO A 853 -11.47 -24.89 17.28
CA PRO A 853 -10.41 -23.93 17.03
C PRO A 853 -10.56 -23.31 15.64
N ALA A 854 -10.58 -21.99 15.58
CA ALA A 854 -10.52 -21.22 14.34
C ALA A 854 -9.07 -21.02 13.88
N ARG A 855 -8.87 -20.90 12.56
CA ARG A 855 -7.59 -20.58 11.94
C ARG A 855 -7.36 -19.07 12.02
N LEU A 856 -6.22 -18.65 12.58
CA LEU A 856 -5.77 -17.25 12.49
C LEU A 856 -5.23 -16.97 11.08
N ILE A 857 -5.52 -15.78 10.55
CA ILE A 857 -5.16 -15.37 9.18
C ILE A 857 -4.06 -14.31 9.22
N GLY A 858 -2.93 -14.57 8.56
CA GLY A 858 -1.77 -13.68 8.53
C GLY A 858 -0.86 -13.84 9.74
N GLU A 859 0.13 -12.94 9.84
CA GLU A 859 1.06 -12.91 10.98
C GLU A 859 0.40 -12.40 12.25
N ARG A 860 0.90 -12.86 13.41
CA ARG A 860 0.43 -12.40 14.71
C ARG A 860 1.05 -11.05 15.03
N HIS A 861 0.21 -10.06 15.26
CA HIS A 861 0.65 -8.73 15.66
C HIS A 861 0.26 -8.43 17.11
N ARG A 862 1.12 -7.69 17.81
CA ARG A 862 0.90 -7.31 19.22
C ARG A 862 -0.19 -6.25 19.37
N HIS A 863 -0.24 -5.28 18.46
CA HIS A 863 -0.99 -4.03 18.62
C HIS A 863 -2.23 -3.91 17.72
N SER A 864 -2.35 -4.76 16.71
CA SER A 864 -3.48 -4.78 15.78
C SER A 864 -4.33 -6.02 15.97
N TRP A 865 -5.58 -5.94 15.54
CA TRP A 865 -6.46 -7.09 15.51
C TRP A 865 -5.94 -8.21 14.61
N GLN A 866 -6.29 -9.43 15.00
CA GLN A 866 -5.98 -10.67 14.34
C GLN A 866 -7.25 -11.18 13.65
N TRP A 867 -7.18 -11.35 12.33
CA TRP A 867 -8.23 -12.01 11.57
C TRP A 867 -8.26 -13.50 11.89
N TRP A 868 -9.46 -14.07 11.93
CA TRP A 868 -9.66 -15.51 12.13
C TRP A 868 -10.84 -16.03 11.31
N GLU A 869 -10.80 -17.32 10.96
CA GLU A 869 -11.88 -18.02 10.27
C GLU A 869 -12.05 -19.45 10.77
N LEU A 870 -13.29 -19.94 10.72
CA LEU A 870 -13.65 -21.34 10.91
C LEU A 870 -14.52 -21.79 9.74
N LEU A 871 -14.05 -22.81 9.02
CA LEU A 871 -14.90 -23.60 8.13
C LEU A 871 -15.53 -24.73 8.94
N THR A 872 -16.85 -24.73 9.08
CA THR A 872 -17.60 -25.71 9.87
C THR A 872 -18.88 -26.12 9.15
N ARG A 873 -19.71 -26.92 9.83
CA ARG A 873 -20.97 -27.42 9.30
C ARG A 873 -22.12 -27.14 10.27
N CYS A 874 -23.23 -26.61 9.76
CA CYS A 874 -24.45 -26.33 10.50
C CYS A 874 -25.64 -26.99 9.81
N ASP A 875 -26.03 -28.18 10.27
CA ASP A 875 -27.13 -28.96 9.70
C ASP A 875 -28.48 -28.75 10.40
N SER A 876 -28.46 -28.19 11.61
CA SER A 876 -29.66 -27.98 12.42
C SER A 876 -30.47 -26.82 11.85
N ARG A 877 -31.65 -27.10 11.24
CA ARG A 877 -32.55 -26.06 10.74
C ARG A 877 -33.17 -25.21 11.85
N GLY A 878 -33.50 -23.96 11.54
CA GLY A 878 -34.05 -22.97 12.47
C GLY A 878 -33.00 -22.04 13.08
N THR A 879 -33.35 -21.34 14.16
CA THR A 879 -32.43 -20.41 14.83
C THR A 879 -31.27 -21.16 15.46
N ASN A 880 -30.05 -20.84 15.05
CA ASN A 880 -28.81 -21.34 15.62
C ASN A 880 -27.98 -20.19 16.18
N THR A 881 -27.16 -20.53 17.18
CA THR A 881 -26.35 -19.56 17.91
C THR A 881 -24.88 -19.81 17.60
N LEU A 882 -24.18 -18.77 17.14
CA LEU A 882 -22.74 -18.74 16.95
C LEU A 882 -22.10 -17.91 18.07
N ARG A 883 -20.99 -18.41 18.62
CA ARG A 883 -20.28 -17.79 19.74
C ARG A 883 -18.78 -17.87 19.51
N SER A 884 -18.04 -16.80 19.75
CA SER A 884 -16.57 -16.77 19.63
C SER A 884 -15.90 -16.33 20.92
N ARG A 885 -14.77 -16.94 21.26
CA ARG A 885 -13.90 -16.51 22.37
C ARG A 885 -12.44 -16.56 21.94
N ALA A 886 -11.64 -15.63 22.42
CA ALA A 886 -10.19 -15.60 22.21
C ALA A 886 -9.44 -15.81 23.52
N THR A 887 -8.24 -16.37 23.37
CA THR A 887 -7.20 -16.46 24.39
C THR A 887 -5.96 -15.73 23.87
N ASP A 888 -5.34 -14.88 24.69
CA ASP A 888 -4.08 -14.22 24.36
C ASP A 888 -2.86 -15.00 24.88
N LEU A 889 -1.67 -14.67 24.36
CA LEU A 889 -0.40 -15.32 24.76
C LEU A 889 -0.01 -15.08 26.24
N ALA A 890 -0.72 -14.21 26.95
CA ALA A 890 -0.55 -14.01 28.39
C ALA A 890 -1.57 -14.80 29.22
N GLY A 891 -2.34 -15.70 28.58
CA GLY A 891 -3.29 -16.60 29.23
C GLY A 891 -4.61 -15.95 29.62
N ARG A 892 -4.92 -14.73 29.16
CA ARG A 892 -6.22 -14.09 29.40
C ARG A 892 -7.24 -14.66 28.42
N ILE A 893 -8.44 -14.92 28.93
CA ILE A 893 -9.54 -15.54 28.18
C ILE A 893 -10.79 -14.68 28.34
N GLN A 894 -11.58 -14.54 27.27
CA GLN A 894 -12.88 -13.87 27.35
C GLN A 894 -13.85 -14.57 28.31
N PRO A 895 -14.51 -13.82 29.21
CA PRO A 895 -15.52 -14.37 30.09
C PRO A 895 -16.86 -14.58 29.36
N GLU A 896 -17.69 -15.45 29.91
CA GLU A 896 -19.07 -15.70 29.45
C GLU A 896 -19.94 -14.43 29.44
N ARG A 897 -19.74 -13.56 30.44
CA ARG A 897 -20.40 -12.26 30.57
C ARG A 897 -19.38 -11.21 30.99
N PRO A 898 -19.56 -9.93 30.61
CA PRO A 898 -18.67 -8.89 31.07
C PRO A 898 -18.74 -8.76 32.60
N ALA A 899 -17.59 -8.52 33.25
CA ALA A 899 -17.55 -8.22 34.67
C ALA A 899 -18.23 -6.86 34.92
N TRP A 900 -19.30 -6.87 35.71
CA TRP A 900 -20.09 -5.66 35.93
C TRP A 900 -19.29 -4.60 36.69
N ASN A 901 -19.39 -3.35 36.25
CA ASN A 901 -18.86 -2.18 36.95
C ASN A 901 -19.77 -0.96 36.68
N ARG A 902 -19.80 -0.01 37.61
CA ARG A 902 -20.76 1.12 37.63
C ARG A 902 -20.76 1.96 36.36
N LEU A 903 -19.63 2.06 35.65
CA LEU A 903 -19.47 2.92 34.47
C LEU A 903 -19.53 2.15 33.13
N GLY A 904 -19.75 0.82 33.19
CA GLY A 904 -19.88 -0.04 32.02
C GLY A 904 -18.66 0.01 31.09
N TYR A 905 -17.46 -0.10 31.66
CA TYR A 905 -16.21 -0.17 30.91
C TYR A 905 -15.68 -1.60 30.79
N GLY A 906 -14.88 -1.87 29.76
CA GLY A 906 -14.17 -3.14 29.59
C GLY A 906 -15.09 -4.32 29.27
N GLY A 907 -16.19 -4.07 28.56
CA GLY A 907 -17.20 -5.08 28.25
C GLY A 907 -16.73 -6.12 27.23
N ASN A 908 -15.99 -7.15 27.67
CA ASN A 908 -15.41 -8.19 26.81
C ASN A 908 -16.11 -9.56 26.89
N GLY A 909 -17.38 -9.61 27.28
CA GLY A 909 -18.14 -10.86 27.29
C GLY A 909 -18.28 -11.47 25.89
N ILE A 910 -18.35 -12.79 25.82
CA ILE A 910 -18.50 -13.55 24.56
C ILE A 910 -19.67 -13.01 23.73
N GLN A 911 -19.38 -12.59 22.49
CA GLN A 911 -20.42 -12.22 21.53
C GLN A 911 -21.24 -13.45 21.14
N THR A 912 -22.55 -13.25 21.06
CA THR A 912 -23.50 -14.24 20.57
C THR A 912 -24.18 -13.71 19.32
N VAL A 913 -24.11 -14.47 18.21
CA VAL A 913 -24.73 -14.14 16.93
C VAL A 913 -25.79 -15.20 16.62
N SER A 914 -27.01 -14.78 16.34
CA SER A 914 -28.11 -15.67 15.94
C SER A 914 -28.18 -15.75 14.42
N VAL A 915 -28.31 -16.94 13.85
CA VAL A 915 -28.50 -17.16 12.41
C VAL A 915 -29.70 -18.04 12.15
N MET A 916 -30.39 -17.83 11.04
CA MET A 916 -31.50 -18.66 10.59
C MET A 916 -31.00 -19.70 9.59
N VAL A 917 -31.07 -20.98 9.93
CA VAL A 917 -30.63 -22.06 9.04
C VAL A 917 -31.82 -22.62 8.27
N GLU A 918 -31.81 -22.47 6.94
CA GLU A 918 -32.90 -22.87 6.03
C GLU A 918 -32.81 -24.31 5.52
#